data_AF-A0A7C4MUJ0-F1
#
_entry.id   AF-A0A7C4MUJ0-F1
#
_cell.length_a   1.000
_cell.length_b   1.000
_cell.length_c   1.000
_cell.angle_alpha   90.00
_cell.angle_beta   90.00
_cell.angle_gamma   90.00
#
_symmetry.space_group_name_H-M   'P 1'
#
loop_
_entity.id
_entity.type
_entity.pdbx_description
1 polymer ?
#
loop_
_entity_poly.entity_id
_entity_poly.type
_entity_poly.pdbx_seq_one_letter_code
_entity_poly.pdbx_strand_id
1 'polypeptide(L)'
;MVDQSRISKQRPFRQPVKGGQRRTAALGRHRRMSFEQLEDRRLLSSYPVISEFVALNRDGLRDSFNESSDWIELHNPTEAPINLAGWYLTDNASNLTKWALPNITLEAGGYLVIFASDRNLTDPAGELHTNFKLSGDGEYLALVMPGGTIAHEYAPAFPSQWTDVSYGLVQEATVLVGSGATAKYLVPNVSHAGLNWTAVGFNDSSWQSGPTGLGFDSGNGFTVNYYKVNTAVAGTVNNITQAEAIIADPNKYSTKVTVYAPTINYYGSGGNYGRYAGDLPFPTQTLNQAVDDFIIEALATVYIPSAGAWTFGVNSDDGFRLVLNNSSSTYSMEFANPRGPADTLQTFNVTQAGLYSLRLVYFERGGGSEVELFASPGSYSTWNATTFDLVGDTANGGLSVSGFAGAVQTNVSSSMQGVNSSLWMRIPFTVTTLDDLDTLALRMKYNDGFVAYLNGVEVARANAPATLAYNSSALAMRDPTLGMQFSEFNLTALRHLLQVGGNVLAIHALNNSASDGTFLVLPELVGVKTTTAARFFTEPTPGAANLTAHTDFVADTKFSHNRGFYDQPFELVITTDTPGAEIRYTLDGTAPTETRGFVYTGPIAISGTTTVRAMAHRPGWQSTNIDTHTYIFLSDVLVQSPDGQPPVPPDGVSFAAKFDTGLDGFVYADDLF
;
A
#
# COMPACT_ATOMS: atom_id res chain seq x y z
N MET A 1 -64.19 -49.99 -14.14
CA MET A 1 -64.66 -51.38 -14.34
C MET A 1 -63.65 -52.27 -13.63
N VAL A 2 -63.99 -52.80 -12.44
CA VAL A 2 -64.26 -54.24 -12.17
C VAL A 2 -63.01 -55.08 -12.51
N ASP A 3 -62.32 -55.82 -11.64
CA ASP A 3 -62.70 -56.51 -10.41
C ASP A 3 -61.45 -56.93 -9.60
N GLN A 4 -61.63 -57.18 -8.30
CA GLN A 4 -60.68 -57.88 -7.44
C GLN A 4 -60.92 -59.40 -7.45
N SER A 5 -59.87 -60.23 -7.38
CA SER A 5 -59.78 -61.38 -6.46
C SER A 5 -58.46 -62.16 -6.70
N ARG A 6 -57.54 -62.33 -5.74
CA ARG A 6 -57.50 -63.16 -4.50
C ARG A 6 -57.04 -64.62 -4.75
N ILE A 7 -56.08 -65.06 -3.90
CA ILE A 7 -55.82 -66.43 -3.39
C ILE A 7 -54.69 -67.28 -4.05
N SER A 8 -53.56 -67.48 -3.35
CA SER A 8 -53.21 -68.70 -2.56
C SER A 8 -51.69 -68.90 -2.38
N LYS A 9 -51.32 -69.35 -1.18
CA LYS A 9 -49.99 -69.82 -0.75
C LYS A 9 -49.78 -71.28 -1.16
N GLN A 10 -48.53 -71.70 -1.40
CA GLN A 10 -47.91 -72.88 -0.75
C GLN A 10 -46.43 -73.05 -1.13
N ARG A 11 -45.59 -73.30 -0.10
CA ARG A 11 -44.24 -73.89 -0.22
C ARG A 11 -44.34 -75.41 -0.07
N PRO A 12 -43.29 -76.17 -0.44
CA PRO A 12 -42.65 -76.99 0.60
C PRO A 12 -41.11 -77.12 0.51
N PHE A 13 -40.58 -77.64 1.61
CA PHE A 13 -39.19 -77.89 2.03
C PHE A 13 -38.41 -78.95 1.23
N ARG A 14 -37.08 -78.82 1.21
CA ARG A 14 -36.10 -79.92 1.48
C ARG A 14 -34.67 -79.39 1.74
N GLN A 15 -34.11 -79.75 2.88
CA GLN A 15 -32.67 -79.87 3.20
C GLN A 15 -32.33 -81.39 3.23
N PRO A 16 -31.07 -81.89 3.40
CA PRO A 16 -29.84 -81.25 3.92
C PRO A 16 -28.52 -81.63 3.18
N VAL A 17 -27.35 -81.14 3.63
CA VAL A 17 -26.14 -81.93 4.04
C VAL A 17 -25.02 -80.98 4.53
N LYS A 18 -24.21 -81.54 5.45
CA LYS A 18 -23.25 -80.98 6.42
C LYS A 18 -21.89 -80.54 5.84
N GLY A 19 -21.22 -79.65 6.57
CA GLY A 19 -19.86 -79.91 7.08
C GLY A 19 -18.75 -78.92 6.69
N GLY A 20 -18.14 -78.29 7.70
CA GLY A 20 -16.70 -77.96 7.67
C GLY A 20 -16.33 -76.47 7.73
N GLN A 21 -15.84 -76.04 8.90
CA GLN A 21 -15.41 -74.69 9.27
C GLN A 21 -14.18 -74.18 8.50
N ARG A 22 -14.11 -72.84 8.30
CA ARG A 22 -12.94 -72.00 8.63
C ARG A 22 -13.36 -70.52 8.69
N ARG A 23 -12.93 -69.83 9.76
CA ARG A 23 -13.29 -68.45 10.15
C ARG A 23 -12.61 -67.41 9.23
N THR A 24 -13.35 -66.36 8.84
CA THR A 24 -12.81 -65.03 8.53
C THR A 24 -13.78 -63.94 8.99
N ALA A 25 -13.19 -62.78 9.29
CA ALA A 25 -13.64 -61.75 10.21
C ALA A 25 -14.94 -61.01 9.85
N ALA A 26 -15.57 -60.47 10.89
CA ALA A 26 -16.69 -59.54 10.83
C ALA A 26 -16.33 -58.28 10.02
N LEU A 27 -17.13 -57.99 9.00
CA LEU A 27 -17.10 -56.70 8.30
C LEU A 27 -17.91 -55.69 9.11
N GLY A 28 -17.17 -54.78 9.76
CA GLY A 28 -17.70 -53.62 10.45
C GLY A 28 -18.45 -52.70 9.50
N ARG A 29 -19.59 -52.21 9.97
CA ARG A 29 -20.35 -51.12 9.35
C ARG A 29 -19.47 -49.86 9.37
N HIS A 30 -18.91 -49.47 8.22
CA HIS A 30 -18.27 -48.17 8.09
C HIS A 30 -19.35 -47.08 8.17
N ARG A 31 -19.47 -46.44 9.34
CA ARG A 31 -20.05 -45.09 9.44
C ARG A 31 -19.18 -44.18 8.57
N ARG A 32 -19.75 -43.63 7.50
CA ARG A 32 -19.16 -42.47 6.82
C ARG A 32 -19.13 -41.34 7.85
N MET A 33 -17.94 -40.91 8.25
CA MET A 33 -17.79 -39.61 8.91
C MET A 33 -18.05 -38.56 7.83
N SER A 34 -19.21 -37.93 7.87
CA SER A 34 -19.41 -36.63 7.28
C SER A 34 -18.59 -35.65 8.12
N PHE A 35 -17.54 -35.08 7.54
CA PHE A 35 -17.01 -33.83 8.05
C PHE A 35 -18.10 -32.78 7.78
N GLU A 36 -18.83 -32.39 8.83
CA GLU A 36 -19.47 -31.08 8.83
C GLU A 36 -18.33 -30.06 8.76
N GLN A 37 -18.28 -29.31 7.66
CA GLN A 37 -17.48 -28.11 7.59
C GLN A 37 -18.05 -27.20 8.68
N LEU A 38 -17.29 -26.99 9.76
CA LEU A 38 -17.65 -26.07 10.83
C LEU A 38 -17.97 -24.73 10.16
N GLU A 39 -19.20 -24.25 10.30
CA GLU A 39 -19.55 -22.87 9.91
C GLU A 39 -18.60 -21.90 10.63
N ASP A 40 -18.10 -20.89 9.93
CA ASP A 40 -17.23 -19.87 10.53
C ASP A 40 -17.93 -19.23 11.72
N ARG A 41 -17.26 -19.29 12.89
CA ARG A 41 -17.82 -18.82 14.16
C ARG A 41 -17.91 -17.29 14.17
N ARG A 42 -19.07 -16.77 13.77
CA ARG A 42 -19.47 -15.36 13.84
C ARG A 42 -19.57 -14.88 15.29
N LEU A 43 -19.08 -13.66 15.55
CA LEU A 43 -19.40 -12.93 16.76
C LEU A 43 -20.71 -12.16 16.52
N LEU A 44 -21.85 -12.72 16.93
CA LEU A 44 -23.14 -12.00 16.93
C LEU A 44 -23.20 -11.05 18.14
N SER A 45 -22.25 -10.13 18.26
CA SER A 45 -22.24 -9.22 19.41
C SER A 45 -23.20 -8.07 19.20
N SER A 46 -24.20 -7.98 20.08
CA SER A 46 -25.06 -6.79 20.22
C SER A 46 -24.40 -5.68 21.06
N TYR A 47 -23.09 -5.81 21.32
CA TYR A 47 -22.34 -5.02 22.29
C TYR A 47 -20.92 -4.74 21.79
N PRO A 48 -20.22 -3.75 22.36
CA PRO A 48 -18.82 -3.54 22.05
C PRO A 48 -17.96 -4.73 22.49
N VAL A 49 -16.83 -4.91 21.84
CA VAL A 49 -15.83 -5.93 22.14
C VAL A 49 -14.45 -5.31 22.29
N ILE A 50 -13.53 -6.06 22.89
CA ILE A 50 -12.11 -5.70 22.87
C ILE A 50 -11.54 -6.20 21.54
N SER A 51 -11.39 -5.31 20.56
CA SER A 51 -10.95 -5.64 19.21
C SER A 51 -9.46 -5.90 19.14
N GLU A 52 -8.66 -5.12 19.85
CA GLU A 52 -7.20 -5.12 19.74
C GLU A 52 -6.59 -4.63 21.05
N PHE A 53 -5.39 -5.08 21.39
CA PHE A 53 -4.58 -4.49 22.45
C PHE A 53 -3.09 -4.76 22.21
N VAL A 54 -2.24 -3.93 22.81
CA VAL A 54 -0.79 -4.15 22.92
C VAL A 54 -0.43 -4.14 24.40
N ALA A 55 0.24 -5.20 24.87
CA ALA A 55 0.74 -5.30 26.25
C ALA A 55 2.28 -5.15 26.38
N LEU A 56 2.96 -4.91 25.26
CA LEU A 56 4.40 -4.63 25.19
C LEU A 56 4.64 -3.56 24.13
N ASN A 57 4.45 -2.30 24.48
CA ASN A 57 4.63 -1.18 23.55
C ASN A 57 5.98 -0.49 23.79
N ARG A 58 6.78 -0.32 22.73
CA ARG A 58 8.10 0.32 22.76
C ARG A 58 8.21 1.44 21.73
N ASP A 59 7.99 1.12 20.46
CA ASP A 59 8.11 2.06 19.34
C ASP A 59 6.76 2.33 18.63
N GLY A 60 5.68 1.70 19.09
CA GLY A 60 4.31 1.90 18.60
C GLY A 60 3.63 3.19 19.07
N LEU A 61 2.29 3.11 19.21
CA LEU A 61 1.44 4.26 19.56
C LEU A 61 1.89 4.94 20.86
N ARG A 62 2.13 6.25 20.83
CA ARG A 62 2.47 7.03 22.01
C ARG A 62 1.26 7.76 22.57
N ASP A 63 1.17 7.84 23.89
CA ASP A 63 0.18 8.67 24.57
C ASP A 63 0.56 10.16 24.56
N SER A 64 -0.31 11.01 25.08
CA SER A 64 -0.15 12.46 25.21
C SER A 64 0.98 12.88 26.16
N PHE A 65 1.55 11.94 26.92
CA PHE A 65 2.77 12.12 27.70
C PHE A 65 4.03 11.70 26.93
N ASN A 66 3.88 11.31 25.67
CA ASN A 66 4.91 10.79 24.78
C ASN A 66 5.50 9.45 25.26
N GLU A 67 4.75 8.70 26.07
CA GLU A 67 5.12 7.37 26.55
C GLU A 67 4.50 6.29 25.66
N SER A 68 5.25 5.20 25.44
CA SER A 68 4.77 4.01 24.74
C SER A 68 3.99 3.13 25.72
N SER A 69 2.87 3.65 26.22
CA SER A 69 1.99 2.91 27.14
C SER A 69 1.31 1.74 26.42
N ASP A 70 1.07 0.64 27.12
CA ASP A 70 0.15 -0.41 26.67
C ASP A 70 -1.22 0.21 26.35
N TRP A 71 -1.99 -0.42 25.48
CA TRP A 71 -3.31 0.08 25.13
C TRP A 71 -4.27 -1.04 24.78
N ILE A 72 -5.56 -0.74 24.96
CA ILE A 72 -6.71 -1.60 24.72
C ILE A 72 -7.65 -0.83 23.81
N GLU A 73 -8.16 -1.48 22.77
CA GLU A 73 -9.15 -0.92 21.88
C GLU A 73 -10.49 -1.62 22.04
N LEU A 74 -11.54 -0.79 22.12
CA LEU A 74 -12.92 -1.23 22.04
C LEU A 74 -13.47 -0.95 20.64
N HIS A 75 -14.18 -1.92 20.07
CA HIS A 75 -14.91 -1.77 18.82
C HIS A 75 -16.41 -1.99 19.05
N ASN A 76 -17.26 -1.12 18.52
CA ASN A 76 -18.71 -1.31 18.46
C ASN A 76 -19.11 -1.85 17.08
N PRO A 77 -19.30 -3.17 16.91
CA PRO A 77 -19.69 -3.77 15.63
C PRO A 77 -21.17 -3.56 15.26
N THR A 78 -21.93 -2.78 16.05
CA THR A 78 -23.37 -2.63 15.85
C THR A 78 -23.72 -1.40 15.00
N GLU A 79 -24.94 -1.36 14.48
CA GLU A 79 -25.48 -0.21 13.72
C GLU A 79 -25.91 0.97 14.61
N ALA A 80 -25.89 0.79 15.93
CA ALA A 80 -26.37 1.79 16.89
C ALA A 80 -25.21 2.31 17.76
N PRO A 81 -25.19 3.60 18.11
CA PRO A 81 -24.26 4.09 19.11
C PRO A 81 -24.54 3.46 20.47
N ILE A 82 -23.49 3.14 21.22
CA ILE A 82 -23.58 2.53 22.55
C ILE A 82 -22.94 3.44 23.59
N ASN A 83 -23.70 3.78 24.63
CA ASN A 83 -23.18 4.54 25.76
C ASN A 83 -22.47 3.60 26.75
N LEU A 84 -21.22 3.94 27.10
CA LEU A 84 -20.33 3.14 27.94
C LEU A 84 -20.46 3.46 29.44
N ALA A 85 -21.39 4.31 29.85
CA ALA A 85 -21.65 4.55 31.27
C ALA A 85 -22.05 3.26 32.02
N GLY A 86 -21.32 2.97 33.10
CA GLY A 86 -21.54 1.77 33.92
C GLY A 86 -20.93 0.49 33.35
N TRP A 87 -20.16 0.58 32.26
CA TRP A 87 -19.30 -0.50 31.78
C TRP A 87 -17.98 -0.50 32.53
N TYR A 88 -17.29 -1.65 32.52
CA TYR A 88 -15.99 -1.80 33.16
C TYR A 88 -14.97 -2.53 32.27
N LEU A 89 -13.70 -2.16 32.40
CA LEU A 89 -12.56 -2.98 32.00
C LEU A 89 -11.91 -3.62 33.22
N THR A 90 -11.40 -4.83 33.05
CA THR A 90 -10.66 -5.54 34.09
C THR A 90 -9.65 -6.52 33.52
N ASP A 91 -8.50 -6.61 34.18
CA ASP A 91 -7.48 -7.64 33.99
C ASP A 91 -7.60 -8.79 35.03
N ASN A 92 -8.64 -8.75 35.87
CA ASN A 92 -8.79 -9.62 37.03
C ASN A 92 -10.16 -10.30 37.05
N ALA A 93 -10.19 -11.60 36.75
CA ALA A 93 -11.42 -12.41 36.72
C ALA A 93 -12.17 -12.47 38.07
N SER A 94 -11.50 -12.15 39.20
CA SER A 94 -12.13 -12.08 40.52
C SER A 94 -12.67 -10.68 40.87
N ASN A 95 -12.39 -9.67 40.04
CA ASN A 95 -12.89 -8.30 40.18
C ASN A 95 -13.35 -7.75 38.83
N LEU A 96 -14.60 -8.05 38.45
CA LEU A 96 -15.18 -7.65 37.17
C LEU A 96 -15.46 -6.14 37.05
N THR A 97 -15.31 -5.36 38.12
CA THR A 97 -15.60 -3.92 38.14
C THR A 97 -14.36 -3.09 38.47
N LYS A 98 -13.17 -3.53 38.00
CA LYS A 98 -11.87 -2.95 38.37
C LYS A 98 -11.70 -1.49 37.91
N TRP A 99 -12.01 -1.20 36.65
CA TRP A 99 -11.95 0.15 36.10
C TRP A 99 -13.26 0.52 35.41
N ALA A 100 -13.93 1.57 35.87
CA ALA A 100 -15.18 2.04 35.28
C ALA A 100 -14.90 2.91 34.06
N LEU A 101 -15.55 2.60 32.94
CA LEU A 101 -15.51 3.47 31.76
C LEU A 101 -16.29 4.77 32.04
N PRO A 102 -15.80 5.93 31.58
CA PRO A 102 -16.54 7.17 31.69
C PRO A 102 -17.74 7.18 30.75
N ASN A 103 -18.61 8.18 30.92
CA ASN A 103 -19.80 8.36 30.09
C ASN A 103 -19.42 8.84 28.68
N ILE A 104 -19.07 7.88 27.82
CA ILE A 104 -18.72 8.09 26.40
C ILE A 104 -19.69 7.30 25.54
N THR A 105 -20.10 7.90 24.42
CA THR A 105 -20.83 7.21 23.37
C THR A 105 -19.85 6.69 22.34
N LEU A 106 -19.81 5.37 22.17
CA LEU A 106 -19.08 4.72 21.09
C LEU A 106 -20.01 4.58 19.89
N GLU A 107 -19.74 5.34 18.84
CA GLU A 107 -20.56 5.38 17.62
C GLU A 107 -20.65 4.01 16.92
N ALA A 108 -21.63 3.84 16.04
CA ALA A 108 -21.80 2.62 15.25
C ALA A 108 -20.56 2.34 14.38
N GLY A 109 -19.99 1.14 14.47
CA GLY A 109 -18.72 0.78 13.82
C GLY A 109 -17.50 1.54 14.37
N GLY A 110 -17.66 2.27 15.47
CA GLY A 110 -16.62 3.11 16.06
C GLY A 110 -15.61 2.31 16.88
N TYR A 111 -14.41 2.88 16.99
CA TYR A 111 -13.31 2.38 17.81
C TYR A 111 -12.97 3.37 18.91
N LEU A 112 -12.53 2.87 20.07
CA LEU A 112 -12.06 3.67 21.19
C LEU A 112 -10.78 3.05 21.76
N VAL A 113 -9.67 3.76 21.61
CA VAL A 113 -8.37 3.39 22.20
C VAL A 113 -8.30 3.93 23.63
N ILE A 114 -7.84 3.07 24.55
CA ILE A 114 -7.71 3.32 25.98
C ILE A 114 -6.32 2.83 26.40
N PHE A 115 -5.48 3.70 26.94
CA PHE A 115 -4.15 3.31 27.40
C PHE A 115 -4.23 2.53 28.72
N ALA A 116 -3.54 1.40 28.82
CA ALA A 116 -3.42 0.61 30.04
C ALA A 116 -2.13 1.00 30.79
N SER A 117 -2.15 2.16 31.45
CA SER A 117 -0.93 2.78 31.99
C SER A 117 -0.89 2.95 33.52
N ASP A 118 -1.94 2.53 34.24
CA ASP A 118 -2.14 2.75 35.68
C ASP A 118 -2.27 4.23 36.11
N ARG A 119 -2.57 5.13 35.16
CA ARG A 119 -2.78 6.57 35.45
C ARG A 119 -4.20 6.91 35.90
N ASN A 120 -5.18 6.06 35.59
CA ASN A 120 -6.58 6.24 35.94
C ASN A 120 -7.20 7.57 35.45
N LEU A 121 -6.99 7.92 34.18
CA LEU A 121 -7.56 9.12 33.56
C LEU A 121 -8.89 8.76 32.89
N THR A 122 -9.95 9.47 33.27
CA THR A 122 -11.33 9.17 32.84
C THR A 122 -12.05 10.37 32.23
N ASP A 123 -11.32 11.41 31.81
CA ASP A 123 -11.91 12.59 31.17
C ASP A 123 -12.33 12.23 29.73
N PRO A 124 -13.62 12.26 29.38
CA PRO A 124 -14.08 12.01 28.01
C PRO A 124 -13.49 12.96 26.96
N ALA A 125 -13.00 14.12 27.37
CA ALA A 125 -12.38 15.09 26.46
C ALA A 125 -10.89 14.84 26.20
N GLY A 126 -10.27 13.90 26.91
CA GLY A 126 -8.86 13.54 26.78
C GLY A 126 -8.63 12.07 26.49
N GLU A 127 -7.36 11.65 26.53
CA GLU A 127 -7.00 10.23 26.47
C GLU A 127 -7.43 9.51 27.74
N LEU A 128 -7.98 8.32 27.56
CA LEU A 128 -8.37 7.48 28.67
C LEU A 128 -7.20 6.60 29.09
N HIS A 129 -7.02 6.47 30.39
CA HIS A 129 -6.02 5.59 30.97
C HIS A 129 -6.63 4.73 32.07
N THR A 130 -6.45 3.42 32.02
CA THR A 130 -6.94 2.52 33.07
C THR A 130 -6.15 2.70 34.38
N ASN A 131 -6.66 2.13 35.47
CA ASN A 131 -5.98 2.01 36.76
C ASN A 131 -5.18 0.69 36.88
N PHE A 132 -4.72 0.17 35.74
CA PHE A 132 -3.87 -1.02 35.66
C PHE A 132 -2.98 -0.96 34.41
N LYS A 133 -2.04 -1.89 34.31
CA LYS A 133 -1.22 -2.13 33.11
C LYS A 133 -1.46 -3.54 32.63
N LEU A 134 -1.08 -3.83 31.39
CA LEU A 134 -1.13 -5.20 30.89
C LEU A 134 0.21 -5.94 31.17
N SER A 135 0.14 -7.25 31.29
CA SER A 135 1.30 -8.14 31.40
C SER A 135 1.63 -8.76 30.05
N GLY A 136 2.84 -8.50 29.54
CA GLY A 136 3.36 -9.14 28.32
C GLY A 136 3.52 -10.67 28.40
N ASP A 137 3.52 -11.25 29.60
CA ASP A 137 3.58 -12.72 29.77
C ASP A 137 2.20 -13.40 29.53
N GLY A 138 1.14 -12.60 29.44
CA GLY A 138 -0.25 -13.06 29.29
C GLY A 138 -1.04 -13.01 30.59
N GLU A 139 -2.25 -12.45 30.54
CA GLU A 139 -3.18 -12.41 31.68
C GLU A 139 -4.65 -12.37 31.24
N TYR A 140 -5.58 -12.35 32.20
CA TYR A 140 -7.01 -12.19 31.92
C TYR A 140 -7.29 -10.76 31.45
N LEU A 141 -8.23 -10.56 30.53
CA LEU A 141 -8.71 -9.24 30.13
C LEU A 141 -10.17 -9.32 29.72
N ALA A 142 -11.03 -8.45 30.25
CA ALA A 142 -12.46 -8.45 29.91
C ALA A 142 -13.10 -7.07 29.90
N LEU A 143 -14.11 -6.94 29.03
CA LEU A 143 -15.09 -5.86 28.98
C LEU A 143 -16.40 -6.35 29.60
N VAL A 144 -16.93 -5.59 30.55
CA VAL A 144 -18.05 -5.99 31.40
C VAL A 144 -19.18 -4.96 31.29
N MET A 145 -20.39 -5.44 31.02
CA MET A 145 -21.62 -4.66 30.95
C MET A 145 -22.06 -4.14 32.32
N PRO A 146 -22.93 -3.10 32.34
CA PRO A 146 -23.69 -2.74 33.53
C PRO A 146 -24.39 -3.95 34.15
N GLY A 147 -24.24 -4.13 35.46
CA GLY A 147 -24.78 -5.30 36.18
C GLY A 147 -23.83 -6.50 36.25
N GLY A 148 -22.63 -6.42 35.68
CA GLY A 148 -21.55 -7.39 35.89
C GLY A 148 -21.52 -8.58 34.92
N THR A 149 -22.27 -8.51 33.81
CA THR A 149 -22.22 -9.54 32.76
C THR A 149 -21.04 -9.29 31.83
N ILE A 150 -20.23 -10.30 31.53
CA ILE A 150 -19.10 -10.19 30.61
C ILE A 150 -19.63 -10.02 29.18
N ALA A 151 -19.20 -8.96 28.48
CA ALA A 151 -19.48 -8.75 27.07
C ALA A 151 -18.44 -9.44 26.17
N HIS A 152 -17.17 -9.30 26.53
CA HIS A 152 -16.05 -9.92 25.82
C HIS A 152 -14.90 -10.18 26.79
N GLU A 153 -14.19 -11.28 26.62
CA GLU A 153 -13.04 -11.64 27.45
C GLU A 153 -11.98 -12.43 26.66
N TYR A 154 -10.72 -12.22 27.05
CA TYR A 154 -9.61 -13.11 26.76
C TYR A 154 -9.35 -13.98 27.99
N ALA A 155 -9.94 -15.18 27.99
CA ALA A 155 -9.94 -16.10 29.12
C ALA A 155 -9.33 -17.47 28.78
N PRO A 156 -8.67 -18.14 29.74
CA PRO A 156 -8.34 -17.65 31.10
C PRO A 156 -7.24 -16.58 31.09
N ALA A 157 -6.48 -16.47 29.98
CA ALA A 157 -5.52 -15.41 29.72
C ALA A 157 -5.30 -15.27 28.21
N PHE A 158 -4.89 -14.09 27.74
CA PHE A 158 -4.29 -13.93 26.41
C PHE A 158 -2.85 -14.52 26.38
N PRO A 159 -2.30 -14.88 25.21
CA PRO A 159 -0.97 -15.50 25.14
C PRO A 159 0.15 -14.51 25.50
N SER A 160 1.38 -14.99 25.66
CA SER A 160 2.54 -14.09 25.75
C SER A 160 2.64 -13.21 24.51
N GLN A 161 2.98 -11.95 24.72
CA GLN A 161 2.96 -10.88 23.74
C GLN A 161 4.37 -10.61 23.22
N TRP A 162 4.43 -9.99 22.04
CA TRP A 162 5.67 -9.57 21.39
C TRP A 162 5.72 -8.04 21.39
N THR A 163 6.92 -7.47 21.47
CA THR A 163 7.08 -6.01 21.44
C THR A 163 6.51 -5.41 20.16
N ASP A 164 5.70 -4.36 20.31
CA ASP A 164 5.03 -3.61 19.24
C ASP A 164 4.09 -4.45 18.35
N VAL A 165 3.74 -5.66 18.79
CA VAL A 165 2.76 -6.53 18.15
C VAL A 165 1.48 -6.48 18.98
N SER A 166 0.36 -6.27 18.32
CA SER A 166 -0.94 -6.33 18.98
C SER A 166 -1.54 -7.74 18.92
N TYR A 167 -2.48 -8.00 19.82
CA TYR A 167 -3.29 -9.19 19.82
C TYR A 167 -4.77 -8.80 19.88
N GLY A 168 -5.61 -9.48 19.12
CA GLY A 168 -6.97 -9.00 18.89
C GLY A 168 -7.82 -9.90 18.02
N LEU A 169 -9.09 -9.56 17.85
CA LEU A 169 -10.03 -10.25 16.98
C LEU A 169 -9.69 -10.00 15.49
N VAL A 170 -9.69 -11.06 14.69
CA VAL A 170 -9.53 -10.95 13.24
C VAL A 170 -10.76 -10.30 12.63
N GLN A 171 -10.52 -9.32 11.78
CA GLN A 171 -11.52 -8.65 10.97
C GLN A 171 -11.31 -8.94 9.48
N GLU A 172 -12.32 -9.49 8.82
CA GLU A 172 -12.26 -9.87 7.42
C GLU A 172 -12.95 -8.81 6.57
N ALA A 173 -12.19 -8.17 5.67
CA ALA A 173 -12.73 -7.19 4.74
C ALA A 173 -13.30 -7.87 3.48
N THR A 174 -14.53 -7.51 3.14
CA THR A 174 -15.18 -7.82 1.87
C THR A 174 -15.29 -6.56 1.02
N VAL A 175 -14.64 -6.55 -0.14
CA VAL A 175 -14.77 -5.46 -1.11
C VAL A 175 -16.07 -5.64 -1.89
N LEU A 176 -17.06 -4.80 -1.61
CA LEU A 176 -18.36 -4.78 -2.31
C LEU A 176 -18.28 -4.01 -3.63
N VAL A 177 -17.49 -2.93 -3.64
CA VAL A 177 -17.12 -2.17 -4.82
C VAL A 177 -15.62 -1.90 -4.74
N GLY A 178 -14.85 -2.43 -5.69
CA GLY A 178 -13.40 -2.25 -5.74
C GLY A 178 -12.95 -1.26 -6.82
N SER A 179 -11.68 -0.87 -6.76
CA SER A 179 -11.01 -0.23 -7.87
C SER A 179 -11.10 -1.08 -9.14
N GLY A 180 -11.39 -0.44 -10.28
CA GLY A 180 -11.63 -1.12 -11.56
C GLY A 180 -13.04 -1.74 -11.73
N ALA A 181 -13.94 -1.60 -10.74
CA ALA A 181 -15.34 -2.00 -10.89
C ALA A 181 -16.00 -1.29 -12.08
N THR A 182 -16.97 -1.93 -12.75
CA THR A 182 -17.66 -1.28 -13.88
C THR A 182 -18.63 -0.20 -13.40
N ALA A 183 -18.37 1.03 -13.81
CA ALA A 183 -19.23 2.18 -13.58
C ALA A 183 -20.03 2.54 -14.85
N LYS A 184 -21.26 3.00 -14.66
CA LYS A 184 -22.02 3.81 -15.61
C LYS A 184 -21.83 5.27 -15.27
N TYR A 185 -21.55 6.12 -16.26
CA TYR A 185 -21.31 7.53 -16.00
C TYR A 185 -21.81 8.47 -17.09
N LEU A 186 -22.07 9.72 -16.71
CA LEU A 186 -22.34 10.80 -17.65
C LEU A 186 -21.81 12.15 -17.14
N VAL A 187 -21.59 13.06 -18.08
CA VAL A 187 -21.43 14.49 -17.79
C VAL A 187 -22.81 15.15 -17.94
N PRO A 188 -23.48 15.51 -16.84
CA PRO A 188 -24.84 16.03 -16.88
C PRO A 188 -24.97 17.35 -17.64
N ASN A 189 -26.19 17.63 -18.08
CA ASN A 189 -26.60 18.89 -18.69
C ASN A 189 -28.01 19.25 -18.18
N VAL A 190 -28.55 20.40 -18.61
CA VAL A 190 -29.83 20.90 -18.11
C VAL A 190 -31.00 19.91 -18.24
N SER A 191 -31.03 19.03 -19.24
CA SER A 191 -32.12 18.04 -19.39
C SER A 191 -32.09 16.95 -18.32
N HIS A 192 -31.00 16.83 -17.59
CA HIS A 192 -30.83 15.86 -16.50
C HIS A 192 -31.22 16.43 -15.14
N ALA A 193 -31.48 17.74 -15.04
CA ALA A 193 -31.85 18.38 -13.78
C ALA A 193 -33.10 17.72 -13.16
N GLY A 194 -33.02 17.37 -11.87
CA GLY A 194 -34.13 16.79 -11.12
C GLY A 194 -34.39 15.30 -11.37
N LEU A 195 -33.57 14.61 -12.17
CA LEU A 195 -33.68 13.16 -12.30
C LEU A 195 -33.33 12.45 -10.98
N ASN A 196 -34.06 11.39 -10.65
CA ASN A 196 -33.77 10.53 -9.51
C ASN A 196 -32.74 9.44 -9.85
N TRP A 197 -31.59 9.85 -10.38
CA TRP A 197 -30.59 8.96 -10.97
C TRP A 197 -29.85 8.10 -9.93
N THR A 198 -29.91 8.45 -8.66
CA THR A 198 -29.25 7.73 -7.56
C THR A 198 -30.03 6.49 -7.13
N ALA A 199 -31.32 6.38 -7.47
CA ALA A 199 -32.16 5.25 -7.10
C ALA A 199 -31.77 3.95 -7.81
N VAL A 200 -31.97 2.80 -7.15
CA VAL A 200 -31.63 1.47 -7.70
C VAL A 200 -32.27 1.22 -9.07
N GLY A 201 -33.56 1.55 -9.21
CA GLY A 201 -34.34 1.29 -10.43
C GLY A 201 -34.16 2.30 -11.56
N PHE A 202 -33.29 3.31 -11.44
CA PHE A 202 -33.08 4.28 -12.51
C PHE A 202 -32.47 3.60 -13.75
N ASN A 203 -32.96 3.97 -14.93
CA ASN A 203 -32.44 3.45 -16.19
C ASN A 203 -31.28 4.31 -16.71
N ASP A 204 -30.06 3.81 -16.58
CA ASP A 204 -28.82 4.41 -17.08
C ASP A 204 -28.27 3.68 -18.32
N SER A 205 -29.10 2.93 -19.04
CA SER A 205 -28.64 2.14 -20.20
C SER A 205 -28.02 2.99 -21.31
N SER A 206 -28.35 4.28 -21.37
CA SER A 206 -27.79 5.26 -22.32
C SER A 206 -26.48 5.89 -21.85
N TRP A 207 -26.05 5.67 -20.60
CA TRP A 207 -24.85 6.26 -20.05
C TRP A 207 -23.60 5.55 -20.56
N GLN A 208 -22.47 6.27 -20.54
CA GLN A 208 -21.18 5.67 -20.87
C GLN A 208 -20.78 4.65 -19.80
N SER A 209 -19.84 3.77 -20.12
CA SER A 209 -19.42 2.69 -19.24
C SER A 209 -17.90 2.59 -19.23
N GLY A 210 -17.31 2.37 -18.07
CA GLY A 210 -15.87 2.20 -17.91
C GLY A 210 -15.49 1.74 -16.50
N PRO A 211 -14.25 1.30 -16.27
CA PRO A 211 -13.76 1.00 -14.92
C PRO A 211 -13.77 2.25 -14.01
N THR A 212 -14.03 2.06 -12.71
CA THR A 212 -13.90 3.10 -11.68
C THR A 212 -12.48 3.66 -11.63
N GLY A 213 -12.34 4.91 -11.18
CA GLY A 213 -11.15 5.71 -11.46
C GLY A 213 -11.40 6.65 -12.63
N LEU A 214 -12.53 7.38 -12.56
CA LEU A 214 -12.90 8.33 -13.59
C LEU A 214 -12.16 9.63 -13.30
N GLY A 215 -11.45 10.13 -14.28
CA GLY A 215 -10.57 11.26 -14.04
C GLY A 215 -9.94 11.82 -15.30
N PHE A 216 -9.18 12.87 -15.11
CA PHE A 216 -8.22 13.36 -16.06
C PHE A 216 -7.21 14.24 -15.35
N ASP A 217 -6.05 14.36 -15.97
CA ASP A 217 -5.05 15.34 -15.62
C ASP A 217 -4.56 15.93 -16.92
N SER A 218 -5.28 16.94 -17.39
CA SER A 218 -5.02 17.61 -18.67
C SER A 218 -3.83 18.58 -18.59
N GLY A 219 -3.22 18.72 -17.41
CA GLY A 219 -1.93 19.39 -17.22
C GLY A 219 -0.72 18.49 -17.53
N ASN A 220 -0.93 17.37 -18.25
CA ASN A 220 0.08 16.36 -18.57
C ASN A 220 1.39 16.98 -19.03
N GLY A 221 2.41 16.85 -18.20
CA GLY A 221 3.76 17.27 -18.54
C GLY A 221 4.43 18.09 -17.45
N PHE A 222 5.40 18.85 -17.91
CA PHE A 222 6.16 19.78 -17.13
C PHE A 222 5.59 21.17 -17.33
N THR A 223 5.44 21.91 -16.22
CA THR A 223 5.43 23.37 -16.29
C THR A 223 6.87 23.81 -16.52
N VAL A 224 7.15 24.41 -17.68
CA VAL A 224 8.50 24.79 -18.09
C VAL A 224 8.62 26.31 -18.08
N ASN A 225 9.35 26.83 -17.10
CA ASN A 225 9.71 28.24 -17.01
C ASN A 225 11.04 28.49 -17.72
N TYR A 226 11.03 29.34 -18.73
CA TYR A 226 12.22 29.85 -19.40
C TYR A 226 12.60 31.21 -18.84
N TYR A 227 13.89 31.40 -18.56
CA TYR A 227 14.47 32.65 -18.09
C TYR A 227 15.62 33.05 -19.01
N LYS A 228 15.50 34.20 -19.68
CA LYS A 228 16.64 34.81 -20.38
C LYS A 228 17.46 35.62 -19.37
N VAL A 229 18.73 35.26 -19.15
CA VAL A 229 19.57 35.95 -18.16
C VAL A 229 19.81 37.40 -18.58
N ASN A 230 19.70 38.32 -17.62
CA ASN A 230 20.11 39.71 -17.81
C ASN A 230 21.60 39.83 -17.43
N THR A 231 22.47 39.55 -18.40
CA THR A 231 23.92 39.46 -18.16
C THR A 231 24.55 40.78 -17.71
N ALA A 232 23.88 41.92 -17.93
CA ALA A 232 24.32 43.21 -17.42
C ALA A 232 24.15 43.34 -15.89
N VAL A 233 23.22 42.59 -15.29
CA VAL A 233 22.93 42.62 -13.84
C VAL A 233 23.47 41.38 -13.14
N ALA A 234 23.22 40.20 -13.70
CA ALA A 234 23.54 38.92 -13.09
C ALA A 234 24.94 38.40 -13.44
N GLY A 235 25.59 38.97 -14.46
CA GLY A 235 26.70 38.31 -15.14
C GLY A 235 26.22 37.11 -15.98
N THR A 236 27.16 36.31 -16.47
CA THR A 236 26.83 35.06 -17.19
C THR A 236 26.47 33.94 -16.22
N VAL A 237 25.66 32.98 -16.67
CA VAL A 237 25.31 31.79 -15.87
C VAL A 237 26.36 30.70 -16.08
N ASN A 238 27.29 30.52 -15.13
CA ASN A 238 28.41 29.58 -15.28
C ASN A 238 28.31 28.37 -14.35
N ASN A 239 27.24 28.25 -13.56
CA ASN A 239 26.98 27.05 -12.77
C ASN A 239 25.55 27.05 -12.24
N ILE A 240 25.16 25.90 -11.70
CA ILE A 240 23.82 25.69 -11.16
C ILE A 240 23.50 26.63 -9.98
N THR A 241 24.47 26.96 -9.14
CA THR A 241 24.26 27.89 -8.01
C THR A 241 23.88 29.29 -8.50
N GLN A 242 24.51 29.75 -9.59
CA GLN A 242 24.15 31.00 -10.24
C GLN A 242 22.77 30.91 -10.90
N ALA A 243 22.44 29.79 -11.57
CA ALA A 243 21.13 29.59 -12.17
C ALA A 243 20.01 29.70 -11.13
N GLU A 244 20.14 29.02 -9.99
CA GLU A 244 19.19 29.11 -8.87
C GLU A 244 19.07 30.54 -8.31
N ALA A 245 20.20 31.25 -8.16
CA ALA A 245 20.22 32.63 -7.70
C ALA A 245 19.62 33.63 -8.70
N ILE A 246 19.55 33.29 -10.00
CA ILE A 246 18.89 34.07 -11.05
C ILE A 246 17.38 33.79 -11.05
N ILE A 247 16.97 32.52 -10.95
CA ILE A 247 15.55 32.15 -10.83
C ILE A 247 14.88 32.86 -9.66
N ALA A 248 15.58 32.94 -8.52
CA ALA A 248 15.05 33.52 -7.29
C ALA A 248 14.93 35.07 -7.29
N ASP A 249 15.54 35.78 -8.26
CA ASP A 249 15.57 37.25 -8.28
C ASP A 249 15.07 37.80 -9.62
N PRO A 250 13.85 38.38 -9.67
CA PRO A 250 13.28 38.95 -10.88
C PRO A 250 14.11 40.00 -11.61
N ASN A 251 15.08 40.64 -10.95
CA ASN A 251 15.94 41.64 -11.57
C ASN A 251 17.09 41.03 -12.40
N LYS A 252 17.35 39.73 -12.24
CA LYS A 252 18.48 39.03 -12.86
C LYS A 252 18.16 38.37 -14.20
N TYR A 253 16.90 38.40 -14.64
CA TYR A 253 16.49 37.95 -15.97
C TYR A 253 15.76 39.06 -16.72
N SER A 254 15.89 39.07 -18.04
CA SER A 254 15.27 40.07 -18.92
C SER A 254 13.93 39.60 -19.49
N THR A 255 13.68 38.29 -19.49
CA THR A 255 12.44 37.69 -19.98
C THR A 255 12.16 36.42 -19.21
N LYS A 256 10.89 36.22 -18.80
CA LYS A 256 10.37 34.96 -18.28
C LYS A 256 9.14 34.54 -19.09
N VAL A 257 9.12 33.30 -19.56
CA VAL A 257 7.96 32.71 -20.24
C VAL A 257 7.68 31.34 -19.64
N THR A 258 6.41 31.02 -19.42
CA THR A 258 5.97 29.70 -18.97
C THR A 258 5.24 29.00 -20.10
N VAL A 259 5.65 27.77 -20.38
CA VAL A 259 4.96 26.86 -21.33
C VAL A 259 4.68 25.53 -20.65
N TYR A 260 3.83 24.73 -21.27
CA TYR A 260 3.57 23.35 -20.86
C TYR A 260 4.13 22.41 -21.92
N ALA A 261 4.84 21.37 -21.50
CA ALA A 261 5.41 20.38 -22.40
C ALA A 261 5.24 18.96 -21.83
N PRO A 262 4.79 17.97 -22.62
CA PRO A 262 4.55 16.62 -22.12
C PRO A 262 5.84 15.93 -21.66
N THR A 263 6.97 16.27 -22.27
CA THR A 263 8.31 15.75 -21.97
C THR A 263 9.32 16.89 -21.96
N ILE A 264 10.48 16.65 -21.34
CA ILE A 264 11.66 17.47 -21.55
C ILE A 264 12.47 16.81 -22.66
N ASN A 265 12.31 17.35 -23.88
CA ASN A 265 13.10 16.99 -25.07
C ASN A 265 13.34 18.26 -25.90
N TYR A 266 14.34 19.05 -25.51
CA TYR A 266 14.62 20.36 -26.10
C TYR A 266 15.98 20.40 -26.77
N TYR A 267 16.01 21.02 -27.96
CA TYR A 267 17.22 21.29 -28.71
C TYR A 267 17.21 22.75 -29.21
N GLY A 268 18.30 23.46 -28.97
CA GLY A 268 18.53 24.83 -29.39
C GLY A 268 19.38 24.88 -30.65
N SER A 269 20.67 24.56 -30.52
CA SER A 269 21.62 24.54 -31.64
C SER A 269 22.86 23.70 -31.31
N GLY A 270 23.77 23.50 -32.27
CA GLY A 270 24.97 22.67 -32.09
C GLY A 270 24.94 21.43 -32.99
N GLY A 271 25.68 20.39 -32.63
CA GLY A 271 25.35 19.06 -33.11
C GLY A 271 24.20 18.52 -32.27
N ASN A 272 23.23 17.83 -32.87
CA ASN A 272 22.15 17.18 -32.13
C ASN A 272 22.66 15.84 -31.60
N TYR A 273 22.96 15.75 -30.31
CA TYR A 273 23.43 14.54 -29.64
C TYR A 273 22.41 13.97 -28.65
N GLY A 274 21.22 14.56 -28.60
CA GLY A 274 20.02 14.01 -27.99
C GLY A 274 19.75 12.56 -28.42
N ARG A 275 19.07 11.84 -27.54
CA ARG A 275 18.78 10.41 -27.63
C ARG A 275 17.44 10.13 -28.29
N TYR A 276 16.53 11.09 -28.29
CA TYR A 276 15.16 10.91 -28.76
C TYR A 276 14.87 11.83 -29.94
N ALA A 277 14.04 11.36 -30.88
CA ALA A 277 13.59 12.18 -31.98
C ALA A 277 12.46 13.13 -31.56
N GLY A 278 12.18 14.14 -32.39
CA GLY A 278 11.04 15.03 -32.19
C GLY A 278 11.34 16.22 -31.27
N ASP A 279 12.57 16.73 -31.33
CA ASP A 279 13.03 17.82 -30.49
C ASP A 279 12.17 19.08 -30.61
N LEU A 280 11.89 19.68 -29.46
CA LEU A 280 11.24 20.98 -29.37
C LEU A 280 12.28 22.10 -29.33
N PRO A 281 12.02 23.28 -29.94
CA PRO A 281 12.84 24.45 -29.65
C PRO A 281 12.64 24.86 -28.20
N PHE A 282 13.69 25.37 -27.57
CA PHE A 282 13.54 26.04 -26.27
C PHE A 282 12.49 27.17 -26.36
N PRO A 283 11.73 27.45 -25.28
CA PRO A 283 10.74 28.51 -25.28
C PRO A 283 11.36 29.84 -25.72
N THR A 284 10.63 30.59 -26.55
CA THR A 284 11.07 31.85 -27.21
C THR A 284 12.12 31.70 -28.32
N GLN A 285 12.57 30.48 -28.62
CA GLN A 285 13.59 30.22 -29.64
C GLN A 285 13.01 29.43 -30.83
N THR A 286 13.77 29.32 -31.90
CA THR A 286 13.53 28.41 -33.02
C THR A 286 14.63 27.34 -33.08
N LEU A 287 14.34 26.17 -33.65
CA LEU A 287 15.35 25.12 -33.82
C LEU A 287 16.56 25.64 -34.61
N ASN A 288 17.75 25.22 -34.19
CA ASN A 288 19.07 25.65 -34.68
C ASN A 288 19.42 27.12 -34.40
N GLN A 289 18.83 27.72 -33.37
CA GLN A 289 19.18 29.07 -32.92
C GLN A 289 20.18 29.02 -31.76
N ALA A 290 21.37 29.57 -31.96
CA ALA A 290 22.34 29.73 -30.88
C ALA A 290 21.91 30.88 -29.96
N VAL A 291 21.55 30.55 -28.73
CA VAL A 291 21.19 31.50 -27.68
C VAL A 291 21.97 31.10 -26.42
N ASP A 292 22.83 31.99 -25.97
CA ASP A 292 23.64 31.78 -24.76
C ASP A 292 22.94 32.36 -23.52
N ASP A 293 23.40 32.05 -22.32
CA ASP A 293 22.91 32.65 -21.06
C ASP A 293 21.39 32.60 -20.88
N PHE A 294 20.84 31.39 -20.77
CA PHE A 294 19.44 31.16 -20.41
C PHE A 294 19.27 29.98 -19.47
N ILE A 295 18.10 29.88 -18.84
CA ILE A 295 17.77 28.84 -17.86
C ILE A 295 16.38 28.27 -18.18
N ILE A 296 16.22 26.97 -18.01
CA ILE A 296 14.93 26.30 -17.92
C ILE A 296 14.74 25.75 -16.51
N GLU A 297 13.58 26.00 -15.93
CA GLU A 297 13.09 25.31 -14.73
C GLU A 297 11.83 24.54 -15.10
N ALA A 298 11.94 23.21 -15.13
CA ALA A 298 10.85 22.29 -15.38
C ALA A 298 10.33 21.70 -14.07
N LEU A 299 9.02 21.82 -13.83
CA LEU A 299 8.32 21.37 -12.63
C LEU A 299 7.24 20.36 -13.00
N ALA A 300 7.19 19.23 -12.30
CA ALA A 300 6.15 18.22 -12.46
C ALA A 300 5.92 17.42 -11.16
N THR A 301 4.88 16.59 -11.15
CA THR A 301 4.77 15.47 -10.21
C THR A 301 4.92 14.19 -11.01
N VAL A 302 5.91 13.37 -10.69
CA VAL A 302 6.18 12.09 -11.35
C VAL A 302 5.69 10.93 -10.47
N TYR A 303 5.03 9.94 -11.07
CA TYR A 303 4.67 8.71 -10.38
C TYR A 303 5.72 7.62 -10.63
N ILE A 304 6.35 7.14 -9.57
CA ILE A 304 7.29 6.01 -9.60
C ILE A 304 6.53 4.74 -9.14
N PRO A 305 6.33 3.74 -10.02
CA PRO A 305 5.37 2.66 -9.78
C PRO A 305 5.83 1.58 -8.79
N SER A 306 7.12 1.50 -8.48
CA SER A 306 7.67 0.51 -7.55
C SER A 306 8.83 1.07 -6.73
N ALA A 307 8.98 0.60 -5.50
CA ALA A 307 10.21 0.78 -4.74
C ALA A 307 11.37 -0.01 -5.38
N GLY A 308 12.61 0.33 -5.01
CA GLY A 308 13.84 -0.28 -5.51
C GLY A 308 14.65 0.67 -6.38
N ALA A 309 15.62 0.11 -7.11
CA ALA A 309 16.52 0.89 -7.95
C ALA A 309 15.78 1.50 -9.15
N TRP A 310 15.93 2.81 -9.33
CA TRP A 310 15.50 3.56 -10.51
C TRP A 310 16.65 4.42 -11.01
N THR A 311 16.99 4.28 -12.29
CA THR A 311 17.99 5.13 -12.93
C THR A 311 17.31 6.27 -13.66
N PHE A 312 17.65 7.50 -13.27
CA PHE A 312 17.31 8.70 -14.01
C PHE A 312 18.52 9.14 -14.83
N GLY A 313 18.28 9.74 -15.99
CA GLY A 313 19.33 10.36 -16.76
C GLY A 313 18.90 11.66 -17.41
N VAL A 314 19.89 12.55 -17.55
CA VAL A 314 19.75 13.82 -18.23
C VAL A 314 20.86 13.94 -19.27
N ASN A 315 20.46 14.03 -20.54
CA ASN A 315 21.34 14.50 -21.59
C ASN A 315 21.33 16.04 -21.52
N SER A 316 22.50 16.69 -21.49
CA SER A 316 22.54 18.15 -21.57
C SER A 316 23.86 18.73 -22.08
N ASP A 317 23.72 19.90 -22.71
CA ASP A 317 24.76 20.88 -23.09
C ASP A 317 24.13 22.24 -22.76
N ASP A 318 24.45 23.00 -21.71
CA ASP A 318 25.44 22.82 -20.64
C ASP A 318 24.97 21.98 -19.42
N GLY A 319 24.77 22.60 -18.25
CA GLY A 319 24.68 21.97 -16.94
C GLY A 319 23.27 21.94 -16.35
N PHE A 320 23.04 21.11 -15.34
CA PHE A 320 21.71 20.92 -14.76
C PHE A 320 21.72 20.44 -13.30
N ARG A 321 20.55 20.49 -12.64
CA ARG A 321 20.22 19.77 -11.41
C ARG A 321 18.80 19.26 -11.47
N LEU A 322 18.63 17.98 -11.18
CA LEU A 322 17.36 17.30 -10.99
C LEU A 322 17.17 17.00 -9.50
N VAL A 323 15.98 17.30 -8.98
CA VAL A 323 15.55 16.97 -7.62
C VAL A 323 14.21 16.27 -7.66
N LEU A 324 14.10 15.16 -6.94
CA LEU A 324 12.87 14.42 -6.68
C LEU A 324 12.59 14.45 -5.18
N ASN A 325 11.40 14.87 -4.75
CA ASN A 325 11.01 14.86 -3.32
C ASN A 325 9.63 14.24 -3.13
N ASN A 326 9.47 13.42 -2.09
CA ASN A 326 8.19 13.10 -1.49
C ASN A 326 8.20 13.50 0.01
N SER A 327 7.20 13.08 0.78
CA SER A 327 7.12 13.39 2.22
C SER A 327 8.27 12.83 3.08
N SER A 328 8.99 11.82 2.57
CA SER A 328 9.90 10.99 3.37
C SER A 328 11.30 10.87 2.78
N SER A 329 11.54 11.33 1.56
CA SER A 329 12.80 11.13 0.82
C SER A 329 13.04 12.23 -0.22
N THR A 330 14.31 12.59 -0.36
CA THR A 330 14.84 13.51 -1.38
C THR A 330 15.94 12.81 -2.15
N TYR A 331 15.84 12.83 -3.47
CA TYR A 331 16.86 12.34 -4.38
C TYR A 331 17.32 13.47 -5.31
N SER A 332 18.61 13.55 -5.59
CA SER A 332 19.15 14.57 -6.48
C SER A 332 20.33 14.09 -7.30
N MET A 333 20.46 14.65 -8.50
CA MET A 333 21.60 14.48 -9.39
C MET A 333 21.90 15.80 -10.08
N GLU A 334 23.17 16.09 -10.35
CA GLU A 334 23.56 17.34 -10.98
C GLU A 334 24.83 17.21 -11.83
N PHE A 335 24.93 18.11 -12.81
CA PHE A 335 26.19 18.48 -13.44
C PHE A 335 26.33 20.00 -13.31
N ALA A 336 27.11 20.43 -12.32
CA ALA A 336 27.04 21.80 -11.80
C ALA A 336 27.66 22.88 -12.72
N ASN A 337 28.57 22.52 -13.62
CA ASN A 337 29.36 23.45 -14.44
C ASN A 337 28.99 23.33 -15.93
N PRO A 338 29.47 24.23 -16.81
CA PRO A 338 29.29 24.12 -18.25
C PRO A 338 29.99 22.87 -18.79
N ARG A 339 29.42 22.25 -19.83
CA ARG A 339 29.97 21.08 -20.53
C ARG A 339 29.44 21.03 -21.94
N GLY A 340 30.17 20.35 -22.83
CA GLY A 340 29.56 19.88 -24.07
C GLY A 340 28.54 18.74 -23.84
N PRO A 341 27.88 18.29 -24.91
CA PRO A 341 26.73 17.40 -24.85
C PRO A 341 27.10 16.02 -24.30
N ALA A 342 26.44 15.61 -23.22
CA ALA A 342 26.66 14.33 -22.58
C ALA A 342 25.47 13.87 -21.72
N ASP A 343 25.38 12.55 -21.51
CA ASP A 343 24.45 11.96 -20.55
C ASP A 343 25.05 11.93 -19.15
N THR A 344 24.28 12.33 -18.14
CA THR A 344 24.54 11.99 -16.74
C THR A 344 23.46 11.01 -16.29
N LEU A 345 23.84 9.84 -15.79
CA LEU A 345 22.93 8.85 -15.22
C LEU A 345 23.19 8.69 -13.73
N GLN A 346 22.12 8.58 -12.94
CA GLN A 346 22.21 8.27 -11.52
C GLN A 346 21.09 7.30 -11.11
N THR A 347 21.47 6.25 -10.39
CA THR A 347 20.52 5.33 -9.78
C THR A 347 20.15 5.81 -8.38
N PHE A 348 18.86 5.97 -8.14
CA PHE A 348 18.27 6.20 -6.83
C PHE A 348 17.66 4.90 -6.31
N ASN A 349 17.89 4.58 -5.04
CA ASN A 349 17.14 3.53 -4.37
C ASN A 349 15.86 4.12 -3.79
N VAL A 350 14.78 4.04 -4.57
CA VAL A 350 13.46 4.55 -4.21
C VAL A 350 12.89 3.69 -3.08
N THR A 351 12.71 4.27 -1.90
CA THR A 351 12.28 3.54 -0.70
C THR A 351 10.79 3.17 -0.73
N GLN A 352 9.98 3.95 -1.47
CA GLN A 352 8.54 3.76 -1.56
C GLN A 352 8.02 4.12 -2.96
N ALA A 353 7.19 3.26 -3.54
CA ALA A 353 6.44 3.62 -4.75
C ALA A 353 5.50 4.79 -4.46
N GLY A 354 5.31 5.71 -5.41
CA GLY A 354 4.42 6.84 -5.20
C GLY A 354 4.75 8.06 -6.03
N LEU A 355 4.13 9.17 -5.66
CA LEU A 355 4.33 10.47 -6.29
C LEU A 355 5.55 11.17 -5.71
N TYR A 356 6.35 11.74 -6.59
CA TYR A 356 7.47 12.60 -6.28
C TYR A 356 7.29 13.92 -7.00
N SER A 357 7.39 15.03 -6.27
CA SER A 357 7.64 16.32 -6.91
C SER A 357 8.97 16.25 -7.65
N LEU A 358 9.00 16.73 -8.88
CA LEU A 358 10.15 16.73 -9.76
C LEU A 358 10.46 18.17 -10.15
N ARG A 359 11.71 18.59 -9.91
CA ARG A 359 12.25 19.88 -10.37
C ARG A 359 13.57 19.66 -11.11
N LEU A 360 13.60 20.02 -12.39
CA LEU A 360 14.80 20.03 -13.22
C LEU A 360 15.16 21.48 -13.55
N VAL A 361 16.34 21.93 -13.13
CA VAL A 361 16.92 23.20 -13.54
C VAL A 361 18.04 22.91 -14.52
N TYR A 362 17.96 23.44 -15.73
CA TYR A 362 18.99 23.40 -16.76
C TYR A 362 19.44 24.83 -17.07
N PHE A 363 20.73 25.04 -17.31
CA PHE A 363 21.24 26.33 -17.78
C PHE A 363 22.12 26.14 -19.00
N GLU A 364 22.10 27.15 -19.86
CA GLU A 364 23.00 27.29 -20.99
C GLU A 364 23.86 28.53 -20.81
N ARG A 365 25.19 28.35 -20.85
CA ARG A 365 26.17 29.43 -20.71
C ARG A 365 26.63 29.91 -22.08
N GLY A 366 26.87 29.00 -23.01
CA GLY A 366 27.01 29.35 -24.41
C GLY A 366 27.72 28.29 -25.25
N GLY A 367 27.34 28.23 -26.53
CA GLY A 367 27.71 27.13 -27.41
C GLY A 367 26.48 26.46 -28.03
N GLY A 368 26.50 25.12 -28.07
CA GLY A 368 25.33 24.33 -28.41
C GLY A 368 24.41 24.18 -27.21
N SER A 369 23.13 23.88 -27.42
CA SER A 369 22.19 23.68 -26.32
C SER A 369 21.24 22.52 -26.58
N GLU A 370 21.17 21.61 -25.61
CA GLU A 370 20.18 20.52 -25.58
C GLU A 370 19.89 20.09 -24.14
N VAL A 371 18.67 19.60 -23.89
CA VAL A 371 18.31 18.92 -22.64
C VAL A 371 17.20 17.89 -22.85
N GLU A 372 17.43 16.68 -22.34
CA GLU A 372 16.45 15.59 -22.29
C GLU A 372 16.37 14.99 -20.90
N LEU A 373 15.19 14.51 -20.48
CA LEU A 373 15.01 13.79 -19.21
C LEU A 373 14.37 12.43 -19.45
N PHE A 374 15.05 11.37 -19.00
CA PHE A 374 14.61 9.98 -19.17
C PHE A 374 14.83 9.15 -17.90
N ALA A 375 14.11 8.04 -17.77
CA ALA A 375 14.22 7.17 -16.60
C ALA A 375 13.88 5.71 -16.94
N SER A 376 14.36 4.78 -16.11
CA SER A 376 14.09 3.34 -16.23
C SER A 376 14.21 2.62 -14.88
N PRO A 377 13.39 1.59 -14.60
CA PRO A 377 13.59 0.74 -13.43
C PRO A 377 14.86 -0.10 -13.57
N GLY A 378 15.65 -0.16 -12.50
CA GLY A 378 16.93 -0.85 -12.42
C GLY A 378 18.13 0.09 -12.27
N SER A 379 19.33 -0.51 -12.19
CA SER A 379 20.59 0.20 -12.04
C SER A 379 21.40 0.13 -13.34
N TYR A 380 21.61 1.28 -13.99
CA TYR A 380 22.36 1.37 -15.25
C TYR A 380 23.39 2.49 -15.19
N SER A 381 24.56 2.24 -15.78
CA SER A 381 25.66 3.22 -15.87
C SER A 381 25.81 3.85 -17.25
N THR A 382 25.02 3.40 -18.24
CA THR A 382 25.07 3.87 -19.63
C THR A 382 23.66 3.90 -20.21
N TRP A 383 23.36 4.88 -21.05
CA TRP A 383 22.09 4.96 -21.76
C TRP A 383 21.94 3.84 -22.81
N ASN A 384 20.71 3.36 -23.00
CA ASN A 384 20.31 2.41 -24.03
C ASN A 384 18.86 2.69 -24.48
N ALA A 385 18.66 2.79 -25.80
CA ALA A 385 17.38 3.04 -26.45
C ALA A 385 16.28 2.03 -26.13
N THR A 386 16.63 0.80 -25.75
CA THR A 386 15.63 -0.23 -25.38
C THR A 386 15.30 -0.24 -23.90
N THR A 387 15.98 0.57 -23.10
CA THR A 387 15.91 0.56 -21.64
C THR A 387 15.28 1.82 -21.10
N PHE A 388 15.59 2.97 -21.71
CA PHE A 388 15.15 4.28 -21.24
C PHE A 388 14.13 4.89 -22.18
N ASP A 389 13.12 5.49 -21.56
CA ASP A 389 12.11 6.30 -22.23
C ASP A 389 12.08 7.71 -21.60
N LEU A 390 11.64 8.70 -22.38
CA LEU A 390 11.45 10.06 -21.88
C LEU A 390 10.46 10.07 -20.71
N VAL A 391 10.80 10.78 -19.63
CA VAL A 391 9.85 11.02 -18.54
C VAL A 391 8.70 11.85 -19.10
N GLY A 392 7.48 11.34 -18.93
CA GLY A 392 6.24 11.88 -19.48
C GLY A 392 5.77 11.24 -20.78
N ASP A 393 6.62 10.49 -21.49
CA ASP A 393 6.23 9.72 -22.69
C ASP A 393 5.63 8.36 -22.33
N THR A 394 4.47 8.41 -21.66
CA THR A 394 3.76 7.20 -21.20
C THR A 394 3.30 6.29 -22.34
N ALA A 395 3.19 6.79 -23.57
CA ALA A 395 2.83 6.00 -24.73
C ALA A 395 3.92 4.98 -25.11
N ASN A 396 5.18 5.30 -24.81
CA ASN A 396 6.33 4.45 -25.10
C ASN A 396 6.92 3.74 -23.88
N GLY A 397 6.35 3.97 -22.68
CA GLY A 397 6.79 3.30 -21.44
C GLY A 397 7.43 4.23 -20.40
N GLY A 398 7.54 5.53 -20.72
CA GLY A 398 8.07 6.54 -19.81
C GLY A 398 7.23 6.74 -18.55
N LEU A 399 7.90 7.18 -17.47
CA LEU A 399 7.23 7.51 -16.21
C LEU A 399 6.16 8.58 -16.41
N SER A 400 5.01 8.42 -15.77
CA SER A 400 3.93 9.40 -15.88
C SER A 400 4.22 10.65 -15.05
N VAL A 401 4.04 11.81 -15.67
CA VAL A 401 4.03 13.12 -15.01
C VAL A 401 2.60 13.63 -14.85
N SER A 402 1.88 12.97 -13.95
CA SER A 402 0.50 13.29 -13.58
C SER A 402 0.29 13.06 -12.09
N GLY A 403 -0.47 13.94 -11.45
CA GLY A 403 -0.87 13.81 -10.05
C GLY A 403 -1.78 12.60 -9.77
N PHE A 404 -2.36 11.97 -10.81
CA PHE A 404 -3.29 10.84 -10.67
C PHE A 404 -2.90 9.58 -11.44
N ALA A 405 -1.65 9.49 -11.88
CA ALA A 405 -1.16 8.31 -12.59
C ALA A 405 -1.45 7.00 -11.84
N GLY A 406 -1.98 6.00 -12.54
CA GLY A 406 -2.40 4.71 -11.96
C GLY A 406 -3.76 4.70 -11.27
N ALA A 407 -4.34 5.86 -10.90
CA ALA A 407 -5.71 5.95 -10.36
C ALA A 407 -6.76 6.26 -11.44
N VAL A 408 -6.39 6.99 -12.50
CA VAL A 408 -7.28 7.24 -13.65
C VAL A 408 -7.30 6.00 -14.55
N GLN A 409 -8.41 5.26 -14.52
CA GLN A 409 -8.66 4.11 -15.41
C GLN A 409 -9.65 4.45 -16.53
N THR A 410 -10.53 5.42 -16.31
CA THR A 410 -11.44 5.95 -17.33
C THR A 410 -11.18 7.45 -17.51
N ASN A 411 -10.60 7.81 -18.66
CA ASN A 411 -10.34 9.22 -18.97
C ASN A 411 -11.61 9.90 -19.47
N VAL A 412 -12.05 10.97 -18.79
CA VAL A 412 -13.28 11.71 -19.11
C VAL A 412 -13.03 13.14 -19.59
N SER A 413 -11.76 13.53 -19.84
CA SER A 413 -11.38 14.90 -20.22
C SER A 413 -12.17 15.42 -21.43
N SER A 414 -12.25 14.62 -22.49
CA SER A 414 -12.90 15.00 -23.75
C SER A 414 -14.40 15.29 -23.62
N SER A 415 -15.05 14.74 -22.59
CA SER A 415 -16.48 14.92 -22.33
C SER A 415 -16.79 15.94 -21.23
N MET A 416 -15.89 16.11 -20.26
CA MET A 416 -16.15 16.87 -19.04
C MET A 416 -15.40 18.20 -19.01
N GLN A 417 -14.12 18.19 -19.38
CA GLN A 417 -13.27 19.37 -19.23
C GLN A 417 -13.70 20.47 -20.20
N GLY A 418 -13.82 21.68 -19.68
CA GLY A 418 -14.37 22.85 -20.37
C GLY A 418 -15.88 22.80 -20.58
N VAL A 419 -16.57 21.72 -20.17
CA VAL A 419 -18.00 21.49 -20.43
C VAL A 419 -18.82 21.61 -19.14
N ASN A 420 -18.48 20.85 -18.10
CA ASN A 420 -19.19 20.86 -16.82
C ASN A 420 -18.24 20.50 -15.68
N SER A 421 -18.44 21.10 -14.50
CA SER A 421 -17.72 20.74 -13.27
C SER A 421 -18.27 19.48 -12.60
N SER A 422 -19.38 18.92 -13.08
CA SER A 422 -19.99 17.72 -12.51
C SER A 422 -19.82 16.49 -13.40
N LEU A 423 -19.67 15.33 -12.77
CA LEU A 423 -19.84 14.01 -13.37
C LEU A 423 -20.73 13.15 -12.45
N TRP A 424 -21.68 12.44 -13.05
CA TRP A 424 -22.54 11.48 -12.34
C TRP A 424 -22.08 10.07 -12.64
N MET A 425 -21.97 9.25 -11.61
CA MET A 425 -21.49 7.88 -11.70
C MET A 425 -22.41 6.94 -10.92
N ARG A 426 -22.72 5.76 -11.49
CA ARG A 426 -23.47 4.67 -10.84
C ARG A 426 -22.69 3.38 -10.97
N ILE A 427 -22.52 2.67 -9.87
CA ILE A 427 -21.77 1.41 -9.82
C ILE A 427 -22.73 0.35 -9.27
N PRO A 428 -23.31 -0.50 -10.13
CA PRO A 428 -24.13 -1.61 -9.68
C PRO A 428 -23.24 -2.69 -9.04
N PHE A 429 -23.69 -3.25 -7.92
CA PHE A 429 -23.03 -4.36 -7.26
C PHE A 429 -24.05 -5.29 -6.62
N THR A 430 -23.63 -6.50 -6.24
CA THR A 430 -24.50 -7.50 -5.63
C THR A 430 -24.00 -7.85 -4.24
N VAL A 431 -24.92 -7.93 -3.28
CA VAL A 431 -24.67 -8.45 -1.94
C VAL A 431 -25.34 -9.80 -1.81
N THR A 432 -24.57 -10.85 -1.51
CA THR A 432 -25.09 -12.22 -1.38
C THR A 432 -25.73 -12.47 -0.02
N THR A 433 -25.19 -11.87 1.03
CA THR A 433 -25.71 -11.91 2.39
C THR A 433 -25.29 -10.65 3.15
N LEU A 434 -26.11 -10.23 4.11
CA LEU A 434 -25.79 -9.14 5.04
C LEU A 434 -25.23 -9.67 6.36
N ASP A 435 -25.22 -10.99 6.55
CA ASP A 435 -24.75 -11.63 7.79
C ASP A 435 -23.22 -11.61 7.94
N ASP A 436 -22.50 -11.31 6.86
CA ASP A 436 -21.04 -11.21 6.82
C ASP A 436 -20.52 -9.76 6.87
N LEU A 437 -21.36 -8.80 7.26
CA LEU A 437 -20.97 -7.39 7.34
C LEU A 437 -21.36 -6.83 8.71
N ASP A 438 -20.40 -6.61 9.60
CA ASP A 438 -20.62 -5.93 10.87
C ASP A 438 -20.48 -4.41 10.68
N THR A 439 -19.47 -3.97 9.92
CA THR A 439 -19.27 -2.56 9.57
C THR A 439 -19.31 -2.33 8.06
N LEU A 440 -19.49 -1.07 7.67
CA LEU A 440 -19.49 -0.63 6.28
C LEU A 440 -18.72 0.69 6.17
N ALA A 441 -17.80 0.79 5.21
CA ALA A 441 -17.01 1.98 4.96
C ALA A 441 -16.97 2.31 3.46
N LEU A 442 -17.09 3.60 3.15
CA LEU A 442 -16.80 4.14 1.82
C LEU A 442 -15.40 4.76 1.87
N ARG A 443 -14.51 4.29 0.98
CA ARG A 443 -13.18 4.85 0.78
C ARG A 443 -13.18 5.62 -0.53
N MET A 444 -12.72 6.87 -0.50
CA MET A 444 -12.74 7.75 -1.67
C MET A 444 -11.35 8.29 -1.95
N LYS A 445 -10.84 8.03 -3.15
CA LYS A 445 -9.84 8.89 -3.79
C LYS A 445 -10.58 9.89 -4.66
N TYR A 446 -10.42 11.18 -4.38
CA TYR A 446 -11.13 12.23 -5.10
C TYR A 446 -10.29 13.49 -5.16
N ASN A 447 -10.34 14.20 -6.29
CA ASN A 447 -9.59 15.45 -6.42
C ASN A 447 -10.24 16.56 -5.61
N ASP A 448 -11.37 17.12 -6.05
CA ASP A 448 -11.98 18.26 -5.38
C ASP A 448 -13.09 17.87 -4.43
N GLY A 449 -14.23 17.40 -4.94
CA GLY A 449 -15.38 17.10 -4.10
C GLY A 449 -16.26 15.99 -4.63
N PHE A 450 -17.15 15.50 -3.76
CA PHE A 450 -18.15 14.52 -4.15
C PHE A 450 -19.33 14.50 -3.18
N VAL A 451 -20.44 13.92 -3.64
CA VAL A 451 -21.53 13.42 -2.80
C VAL A 451 -21.85 11.99 -3.21
N ALA A 452 -21.91 11.08 -2.24
CA ALA A 452 -22.13 9.66 -2.45
C ALA A 452 -23.52 9.24 -1.94
N TYR A 453 -24.13 8.32 -2.68
CA TYR A 453 -25.45 7.77 -2.40
C TYR A 453 -25.40 6.25 -2.45
N LEU A 454 -26.03 5.61 -1.47
CA LEU A 454 -26.26 4.18 -1.47
C LEU A 454 -27.76 3.93 -1.65
N ASN A 455 -28.11 3.24 -2.74
CA ASN A 455 -29.51 2.90 -3.07
C ASN A 455 -30.47 4.12 -3.05
N GLY A 456 -29.97 5.30 -3.44
CA GLY A 456 -30.74 6.54 -3.52
C GLY A 456 -30.67 7.45 -2.29
N VAL A 457 -30.09 6.99 -1.18
CA VAL A 457 -29.93 7.78 0.04
C VAL A 457 -28.51 8.34 0.12
N GLU A 458 -28.36 9.64 0.42
CA GLU A 458 -27.04 10.25 0.62
C GLU A 458 -26.35 9.63 1.84
N VAL A 459 -25.11 9.16 1.67
CA VAL A 459 -24.35 8.45 2.72
C VAL A 459 -23.04 9.15 3.09
N ALA A 460 -22.45 9.94 2.19
CA ALA A 460 -21.23 10.69 2.46
C ALA A 460 -21.12 11.90 1.54
N ARG A 461 -20.42 12.94 1.99
CA ARG A 461 -20.06 14.11 1.19
C ARG A 461 -18.73 14.69 1.63
N ALA A 462 -18.00 15.28 0.70
CA ALA A 462 -16.86 16.12 1.03
C ALA A 462 -16.69 17.24 0.01
N ASN A 463 -16.35 18.44 0.49
CA ASN A 463 -16.09 19.61 -0.33
C ASN A 463 -17.21 19.92 -1.37
N ALA A 464 -18.46 19.71 -0.96
CA ALA A 464 -19.64 19.83 -1.81
C ALA A 464 -20.62 20.88 -1.27
N PRO A 465 -21.30 21.66 -2.12
CA PRO A 465 -22.36 22.58 -1.71
C PRO A 465 -23.50 21.87 -0.97
N ALA A 466 -24.17 22.58 -0.06
CA ALA A 466 -25.31 22.04 0.69
C ALA A 466 -26.45 21.55 -0.24
N THR A 467 -26.75 22.35 -1.27
CA THR A 467 -27.74 22.00 -2.31
C THR A 467 -27.02 21.71 -3.62
N LEU A 468 -27.29 20.55 -4.21
CA LEU A 468 -26.72 20.16 -5.49
C LEU A 468 -27.64 20.52 -6.66
N ALA A 469 -27.04 21.09 -7.70
CA ALA A 469 -27.59 21.19 -9.04
C ALA A 469 -26.80 20.27 -9.97
N TYR A 470 -27.33 19.98 -11.16
CA TYR A 470 -26.68 19.07 -12.11
C TYR A 470 -25.26 19.50 -12.51
N ASN A 471 -24.92 20.78 -12.38
CA ASN A 471 -23.64 21.38 -12.71
C ASN A 471 -22.95 22.03 -11.50
N SER A 472 -23.20 21.52 -10.30
CA SER A 472 -22.50 21.99 -9.10
C SER A 472 -20.99 21.80 -9.24
N SER A 473 -20.24 22.74 -8.68
CA SER A 473 -18.80 22.60 -8.47
C SER A 473 -18.50 22.24 -7.01
N ALA A 474 -17.29 21.77 -6.76
CA ALA A 474 -16.76 21.67 -5.40
C ALA A 474 -16.64 23.06 -4.75
N LEU A 475 -16.57 23.12 -3.42
CA LEU A 475 -16.47 24.41 -2.68
C LEU A 475 -15.09 25.05 -2.79
N ALA A 476 -14.04 24.23 -2.97
CA ALA A 476 -12.66 24.66 -3.10
C ALA A 476 -11.87 23.69 -3.99
N MET A 477 -10.76 24.18 -4.56
CA MET A 477 -9.73 23.33 -5.17
C MET A 477 -9.01 22.52 -4.08
N ARG A 478 -8.63 21.27 -4.38
CA ARG A 478 -7.84 20.43 -3.47
C ARG A 478 -6.60 19.88 -4.17
N ASP A 479 -5.52 19.77 -3.39
CA ASP A 479 -4.22 19.28 -3.85
C ASP A 479 -4.35 17.87 -4.45
N PRO A 480 -3.88 17.62 -5.69
CA PRO A 480 -3.91 16.29 -6.31
C PRO A 480 -3.24 15.18 -5.49
N THR A 481 -2.21 15.48 -4.71
CA THR A 481 -1.54 14.49 -3.85
C THR A 481 -2.48 13.95 -2.77
N LEU A 482 -3.35 14.79 -2.22
CA LEU A 482 -4.42 14.39 -1.28
C LEU A 482 -5.53 13.61 -1.97
N GLY A 483 -5.70 13.77 -3.29
CA GLY A 483 -6.68 13.02 -4.07
C GLY A 483 -6.27 11.58 -4.36
N MET A 484 -4.97 11.27 -4.23
CA MET A 484 -4.42 9.92 -4.38
C MET A 484 -4.45 9.08 -3.10
N GLN A 485 -4.82 9.69 -1.97
CA GLN A 485 -4.99 9.01 -0.70
C GLN A 485 -6.48 8.70 -0.48
N PHE A 486 -6.77 7.48 -0.01
CA PHE A 486 -8.14 7.15 0.36
C PHE A 486 -8.55 7.94 1.60
N SER A 487 -9.62 8.72 1.47
CA SER A 487 -10.37 9.24 2.61
C SER A 487 -11.47 8.25 2.96
N GLU A 488 -11.55 7.83 4.21
CA GLU A 488 -12.54 6.84 4.67
C GLU A 488 -13.74 7.53 5.34
N PHE A 489 -14.93 7.01 5.06
CA PHE A 489 -16.21 7.45 5.61
C PHE A 489 -16.93 6.25 6.20
N ASN A 490 -17.14 6.25 7.52
CA ASN A 490 -17.86 5.19 8.22
C ASN A 490 -19.36 5.27 7.88
N LEU A 491 -19.89 4.21 7.28
CA LEU A 491 -21.29 4.06 6.86
C LEU A 491 -22.02 2.98 7.68
N THR A 492 -21.48 2.54 8.80
CA THR A 492 -22.00 1.38 9.57
C THR A 492 -23.44 1.60 10.03
N ALA A 493 -23.79 2.79 10.53
CA ALA A 493 -25.17 3.13 10.89
C ALA A 493 -26.15 3.08 9.70
N LEU A 494 -25.63 3.15 8.47
CA LEU A 494 -26.37 3.14 7.21
C LEU A 494 -26.29 1.78 6.50
N ARG A 495 -25.72 0.75 7.14
CA ARG A 495 -25.62 -0.61 6.57
C ARG A 495 -26.98 -1.19 6.20
N HIS A 496 -28.02 -0.86 6.96
CA HIS A 496 -29.41 -1.26 6.69
C HIS A 496 -29.95 -0.79 5.32
N LEU A 497 -29.27 0.14 4.64
CA LEU A 497 -29.60 0.55 3.27
C LEU A 497 -29.23 -0.52 2.23
N LEU A 498 -28.28 -1.43 2.55
CA LEU A 498 -27.93 -2.55 1.68
C LEU A 498 -29.08 -3.54 1.60
N GLN A 499 -29.22 -4.16 0.43
CA GLN A 499 -30.22 -5.18 0.15
C GLN A 499 -29.53 -6.46 -0.30
N VAL A 500 -30.02 -7.63 0.12
CA VAL A 500 -29.60 -8.88 -0.51
C VAL A 500 -30.04 -8.84 -1.99
N GLY A 501 -29.10 -9.05 -2.90
CA GLY A 501 -29.29 -8.86 -4.33
C GLY A 501 -28.65 -7.56 -4.85
N GLY A 502 -29.31 -6.92 -5.82
CA GLY A 502 -28.76 -5.78 -6.55
C GLY A 502 -28.79 -4.47 -5.76
N ASN A 503 -27.66 -3.78 -5.71
CA ASN A 503 -27.46 -2.49 -5.07
C ASN A 503 -26.80 -1.51 -6.05
N VAL A 504 -26.85 -0.22 -5.76
CA VAL A 504 -26.17 0.83 -6.52
C VAL A 504 -25.46 1.78 -5.57
N LEU A 505 -24.15 1.95 -5.78
CA LEU A 505 -23.38 3.08 -5.26
C LEU A 505 -23.35 4.16 -6.33
N ALA A 506 -23.90 5.33 -6.03
CA ALA A 506 -23.96 6.46 -6.95
C ALA A 506 -23.13 7.63 -6.41
N ILE A 507 -22.33 8.28 -7.25
CA ILE A 507 -21.44 9.38 -6.87
C ILE A 507 -21.71 10.57 -7.78
N HIS A 508 -22.04 11.71 -7.19
CA HIS A 508 -21.97 13.02 -7.85
C HIS A 508 -20.57 13.56 -7.60
N ALA A 509 -19.68 13.36 -8.56
CA ALA A 509 -18.32 13.84 -8.51
C ALA A 509 -18.25 15.29 -8.95
N LEU A 510 -17.48 16.09 -8.23
CA LEU A 510 -17.39 17.53 -8.40
C LEU A 510 -15.93 17.90 -8.67
N ASN A 511 -15.74 18.63 -9.74
CA ASN A 511 -14.57 19.42 -10.02
C ASN A 511 -14.78 20.84 -9.45
N ASN A 512 -13.73 21.54 -9.05
CA ASN A 512 -13.83 22.92 -8.57
C ASN A 512 -14.29 23.89 -9.68
N SER A 513 -13.96 23.61 -10.95
CA SER A 513 -14.53 24.34 -12.09
C SER A 513 -14.61 23.48 -13.34
N ALA A 514 -15.40 23.88 -14.34
CA ALA A 514 -15.43 23.16 -15.61
C ALA A 514 -14.08 23.22 -16.34
N SER A 515 -13.32 24.31 -16.17
CA SER A 515 -12.01 24.51 -16.80
C SER A 515 -10.83 23.94 -16.01
N ASP A 516 -11.08 23.37 -14.83
CA ASP A 516 -10.00 22.81 -14.02
C ASP A 516 -9.27 21.70 -14.79
N GLY A 517 -7.96 21.65 -14.63
CA GLY A 517 -7.09 20.74 -15.35
C GLY A 517 -7.08 19.34 -14.78
N THR A 518 -7.46 19.18 -13.51
CA THR A 518 -7.37 17.94 -12.76
C THR A 518 -8.75 17.47 -12.31
N PHE A 519 -8.96 16.16 -12.33
CA PHE A 519 -10.19 15.52 -11.87
C PHE A 519 -9.91 14.07 -11.52
N LEU A 520 -10.40 13.59 -10.38
CA LEU A 520 -10.37 12.19 -10.01
C LEU A 520 -11.59 11.87 -9.14
N VAL A 521 -12.22 10.73 -9.43
CA VAL A 521 -13.17 10.07 -8.54
C VAL A 521 -12.98 8.54 -8.63
N LEU A 522 -12.62 7.94 -7.51
CA LEU A 522 -12.40 6.52 -7.35
C LEU A 522 -12.95 6.05 -5.99
N PRO A 523 -14.18 5.51 -5.97
CA PRO A 523 -14.78 4.93 -4.78
C PRO A 523 -14.39 3.47 -4.59
N GLU A 524 -14.27 3.07 -3.33
CA GLU A 524 -14.34 1.67 -2.89
C GLU A 524 -15.36 1.56 -1.76
N LEU A 525 -16.17 0.51 -1.78
CA LEU A 525 -17.11 0.19 -0.71
C LEU A 525 -16.67 -1.13 -0.09
N VAL A 526 -16.34 -1.10 1.20
CA VAL A 526 -15.79 -2.23 1.93
C VAL A 526 -16.69 -2.51 3.13
N GLY A 527 -17.11 -3.74 3.29
CA GLY A 527 -17.73 -4.21 4.53
C GLY A 527 -16.73 -5.05 5.32
N VAL A 528 -16.81 -5.02 6.65
CA VAL A 528 -15.89 -5.79 7.50
C VAL A 528 -16.69 -6.70 8.43
N LYS A 529 -16.22 -7.93 8.60
CA LYS A 529 -16.73 -8.92 9.54
C LYS A 529 -15.76 -9.10 10.69
N THR A 530 -16.22 -8.96 11.92
CA THR A 530 -15.44 -9.32 13.11
C THR A 530 -15.66 -10.80 13.43
N THR A 531 -14.58 -11.57 13.46
CA THR A 531 -14.62 -12.99 13.84
C THR A 531 -14.39 -13.15 15.35
N THR A 532 -14.61 -14.37 15.85
CA THR A 532 -14.26 -14.74 17.23
C THR A 532 -12.80 -15.17 17.40
N ALA A 533 -12.03 -15.28 16.31
CA ALA A 533 -10.67 -15.76 16.36
C ALA A 533 -9.73 -14.61 16.75
N ALA A 534 -9.00 -14.79 17.86
CA ALA A 534 -7.96 -13.85 18.25
C ALA A 534 -6.59 -14.26 17.67
N ARG A 535 -5.82 -13.28 17.19
CA ARG A 535 -4.55 -13.45 16.45
C ARG A 535 -3.59 -12.30 16.76
N PHE A 536 -2.34 -12.48 16.34
CA PHE A 536 -1.32 -11.44 16.38
C PHE A 536 -1.34 -10.58 15.12
N PHE A 537 -1.08 -9.28 15.27
CA PHE A 537 -0.93 -8.34 14.17
C PHE A 537 0.41 -7.61 14.32
N THR A 538 1.30 -7.80 13.35
CA THR A 538 2.63 -7.16 13.34
C THR A 538 2.56 -5.68 13.01
N GLU A 539 1.42 -5.23 12.50
CA GLU A 539 1.10 -3.83 12.22
C GLU A 539 -0.16 -3.50 13.00
N PRO A 540 -0.05 -3.02 14.25
CA PRO A 540 -1.21 -2.65 15.05
C PRO A 540 -2.06 -1.57 14.37
N THR A 541 -3.39 -1.64 14.51
CA THR A 541 -4.33 -0.78 13.78
C THR A 541 -5.24 0.06 14.68
N PRO A 542 -4.69 0.88 15.60
CA PRO A 542 -5.51 1.69 16.51
C PRO A 542 -6.44 2.63 15.74
N GLY A 543 -7.72 2.55 16.07
CA GLY A 543 -8.82 3.29 15.44
C GLY A 543 -9.35 2.66 14.15
N ALA A 544 -8.90 1.48 13.76
CA ALA A 544 -9.19 0.86 12.47
C ALA A 544 -9.37 -0.67 12.56
N ALA A 545 -9.71 -1.30 11.43
CA ALA A 545 -9.96 -2.73 11.40
C ALA A 545 -8.67 -3.59 11.32
N ASN A 546 -8.64 -4.68 12.08
CA ASN A 546 -7.55 -5.65 12.16
C ASN A 546 -7.56 -6.66 11.00
N LEU A 547 -6.91 -6.37 9.88
CA LEU A 547 -7.02 -7.19 8.66
C LEU A 547 -5.97 -8.31 8.54
N THR A 548 -4.69 -7.99 8.70
CA THR A 548 -3.58 -8.93 8.43
C THR A 548 -3.16 -9.65 9.70
N ALA A 549 -3.62 -10.88 9.87
CA ALA A 549 -3.45 -11.65 11.09
C ALA A 549 -2.45 -12.80 10.96
N HIS A 550 -1.69 -13.04 12.03
CA HIS A 550 -0.79 -14.18 12.18
C HIS A 550 -1.23 -15.07 13.35
N THR A 551 -1.14 -16.38 13.17
CA THR A 551 -1.46 -17.35 14.23
C THR A 551 -0.48 -17.27 15.39
N ASP A 552 0.80 -17.10 15.07
CA ASP A 552 1.93 -17.04 16.00
C ASP A 552 3.20 -16.64 15.19
N PHE A 553 4.36 -16.61 15.83
CA PHE A 553 5.65 -16.23 15.25
C PHE A 553 6.58 -17.42 15.07
N VAL A 554 7.26 -17.49 13.94
CA VAL A 554 8.33 -18.47 13.73
C VAL A 554 9.54 -18.03 14.55
N ALA A 555 10.10 -18.97 15.32
CA ALA A 555 11.29 -18.75 16.12
C ALA A 555 12.50 -18.52 15.20
N ASP A 556 13.35 -17.59 15.61
CA ASP A 556 14.47 -17.11 14.81
C ASP A 556 15.43 -18.23 14.37
N THR A 557 16.15 -18.01 13.28
CA THR A 557 17.09 -19.01 12.79
C THR A 557 18.38 -19.02 13.61
N LYS A 558 18.93 -20.21 13.80
CA LYS A 558 20.16 -20.43 14.57
C LYS A 558 21.19 -21.09 13.69
N PHE A 559 22.34 -20.44 13.58
CA PHE A 559 23.49 -20.93 12.84
C PHE A 559 24.44 -21.65 13.80
N SER A 560 24.87 -22.85 13.43
CA SER A 560 25.86 -23.63 14.21
C SER A 560 27.25 -22.97 14.30
N HIS A 561 27.54 -22.03 13.40
CA HIS A 561 28.81 -21.31 13.33
C HIS A 561 28.56 -19.80 13.20
N ASN A 562 29.23 -19.02 14.04
CA ASN A 562 29.20 -17.56 14.00
C ASN A 562 29.84 -17.04 12.70
N ARG A 563 29.35 -15.92 12.18
CA ARG A 563 30.03 -15.16 11.12
C ARG A 563 31.47 -14.81 11.52
N GLY A 564 32.39 -14.70 10.55
CA GLY A 564 33.77 -14.33 10.82
C GLY A 564 34.80 -15.02 9.93
N PHE A 565 36.06 -15.03 10.39
CA PHE A 565 37.20 -15.58 9.64
C PHE A 565 37.41 -17.07 9.93
N TYR A 566 37.67 -17.84 8.88
CA TYR A 566 37.90 -19.27 8.94
C TYR A 566 39.07 -19.68 8.03
N ASP A 567 39.79 -20.73 8.44
CA ASP A 567 40.95 -21.28 7.74
C ASP A 567 40.76 -22.74 7.31
N GLN A 568 39.67 -23.39 7.77
CA GLN A 568 39.30 -24.76 7.42
C GLN A 568 37.82 -24.83 7.00
N PRO A 569 37.48 -25.68 6.01
CA PRO A 569 36.10 -25.89 5.60
C PRO A 569 35.27 -26.54 6.72
N PHE A 570 33.98 -26.24 6.76
CA PHE A 570 33.05 -26.80 7.74
C PHE A 570 31.64 -26.99 7.16
N GLU A 571 30.82 -27.77 7.85
CA GLU A 571 29.41 -27.98 7.53
C GLU A 571 28.54 -27.04 8.39
N LEU A 572 27.87 -26.11 7.74
CA LEU A 572 26.98 -25.17 8.40
C LEU A 572 25.59 -25.77 8.57
N VAL A 573 25.19 -25.95 9.82
CA VAL A 573 23.82 -26.30 10.21
C VAL A 573 23.02 -25.04 10.54
N ILE A 574 21.81 -24.94 9.98
CA ILE A 574 20.80 -23.93 10.32
C ILE A 574 19.59 -24.64 10.96
N THR A 575 19.07 -24.11 12.06
CA THR A 575 17.90 -24.64 12.76
C THR A 575 16.92 -23.54 13.14
N THR A 576 15.65 -23.89 13.38
CA THR A 576 14.65 -23.04 14.04
C THR A 576 13.98 -23.88 15.12
N ASP A 577 13.60 -23.26 16.23
CA ASP A 577 12.90 -23.96 17.31
C ASP A 577 11.44 -24.25 16.95
N THR A 578 10.88 -23.65 15.89
CA THR A 578 9.49 -23.85 15.46
C THR A 578 9.32 -25.18 14.71
N PRO A 579 8.62 -26.18 15.28
CA PRO A 579 8.44 -27.46 14.61
C PRO A 579 7.60 -27.32 13.34
N GLY A 580 8.11 -27.87 12.23
CA GLY A 580 7.42 -27.85 10.93
C GLY A 580 7.56 -26.53 10.16
N ALA A 581 8.41 -25.61 10.61
CA ALA A 581 8.83 -24.46 9.80
C ALA A 581 9.84 -24.92 8.72
N GLU A 582 9.75 -24.32 7.54
CA GLU A 582 10.69 -24.48 6.44
C GLU A 582 11.73 -23.35 6.49
N ILE A 583 13.02 -23.70 6.49
CA ILE A 583 14.11 -22.73 6.38
C ILE A 583 14.47 -22.56 4.91
N ARG A 584 14.62 -21.31 4.45
CA ARG A 584 15.14 -20.96 3.13
C ARG A 584 16.39 -20.12 3.24
N TYR A 585 17.31 -20.31 2.30
CA TYR A 585 18.56 -19.55 2.27
C TYR A 585 19.02 -19.21 0.86
N THR A 586 19.91 -18.22 0.77
CA THR A 586 20.61 -17.82 -0.45
C THR A 586 22.10 -17.70 -0.16
N LEU A 587 22.90 -17.85 -1.22
CA LEU A 587 24.37 -17.75 -1.16
C LEU A 587 24.93 -16.64 -2.05
N ASP A 588 24.05 -15.96 -2.80
CA ASP A 588 24.40 -14.93 -3.79
C ASP A 588 24.20 -13.50 -3.25
N GLY A 589 23.98 -13.37 -1.94
CA GLY A 589 23.72 -12.09 -1.28
C GLY A 589 22.28 -11.57 -1.41
N THR A 590 21.42 -12.20 -2.22
CA THR A 590 20.02 -11.77 -2.34
C THR A 590 19.18 -12.20 -1.13
N ALA A 591 18.13 -11.46 -0.77
CA ALA A 591 17.25 -11.83 0.33
C ALA A 591 16.43 -13.11 0.02
N PRO A 592 16.44 -14.17 0.86
CA PRO A 592 15.47 -15.26 0.74
C PRO A 592 14.04 -14.75 1.00
N THR A 593 13.05 -15.44 0.44
CA THR A 593 11.61 -15.23 0.73
C THR A 593 10.93 -16.59 0.90
N GLU A 594 9.65 -16.63 1.25
CA GLU A 594 8.87 -17.88 1.31
C GLU A 594 8.88 -18.68 0.00
N THR A 595 9.19 -18.04 -1.13
CA THR A 595 9.22 -18.69 -2.45
C THR A 595 10.59 -18.60 -3.15
N ARG A 596 11.52 -17.77 -2.67
CA ARG A 596 12.85 -17.52 -3.25
C ARG A 596 13.96 -18.03 -2.35
N GLY A 597 14.94 -18.71 -2.95
CA GLY A 597 16.07 -19.32 -2.26
C GLY A 597 15.96 -20.84 -2.20
N PHE A 598 17.03 -21.48 -1.73
CA PHE A 598 17.10 -22.91 -1.55
C PHE A 598 16.37 -23.33 -0.28
N VAL A 599 15.61 -24.43 -0.35
CA VAL A 599 15.02 -25.05 0.84
C VAL A 599 16.13 -25.80 1.57
N TYR A 600 16.31 -25.48 2.86
CA TYR A 600 17.32 -26.12 3.69
C TYR A 600 16.88 -27.56 4.01
N THR A 601 17.62 -28.53 3.50
CA THR A 601 17.34 -29.97 3.65
C THR A 601 18.47 -30.75 4.33
N GLY A 602 19.60 -30.08 4.59
CA GLY A 602 20.79 -30.64 5.22
C GLY A 602 21.90 -29.61 5.34
N PRO A 603 23.02 -29.94 6.00
CA PRO A 603 24.13 -29.01 6.21
C PRO A 603 24.68 -28.42 4.90
N ILE A 604 25.14 -27.17 4.97
CA ILE A 604 25.73 -26.43 3.85
C ILE A 604 27.25 -26.49 3.98
N ALA A 605 27.93 -27.06 2.99
CA ALA A 605 29.39 -27.07 2.96
C ALA A 605 29.94 -25.65 2.71
N ILE A 606 30.67 -25.10 3.67
CA ILE A 606 31.36 -23.82 3.57
C ILE A 606 32.86 -24.12 3.41
N SER A 607 33.38 -23.95 2.21
CA SER A 607 34.80 -24.22 1.88
C SER A 607 35.57 -23.01 1.35
N GLY A 608 34.94 -21.83 1.41
CA GLY A 608 35.48 -20.57 0.92
C GLY A 608 34.62 -19.39 1.37
N THR A 609 35.03 -18.17 1.04
CA THR A 609 34.32 -16.96 1.43
C THR A 609 32.89 -16.98 0.90
N THR A 610 31.91 -17.01 1.81
CA THR A 610 30.50 -17.22 1.49
C THR A 610 29.63 -16.38 2.41
N THR A 611 28.66 -15.67 1.83
CA THR A 611 27.57 -15.02 2.57
C THR A 611 26.34 -15.90 2.51
N VAL A 612 25.87 -16.36 3.67
CA VAL A 612 24.65 -17.13 3.82
C VAL A 612 23.58 -16.21 4.40
N ARG A 613 22.48 -16.01 3.67
CA ARG A 613 21.29 -15.33 4.19
C ARG A 613 20.19 -16.34 4.37
N ALA A 614 19.55 -16.41 5.54
CA ALA A 614 18.50 -17.39 5.81
C ALA A 614 17.27 -16.79 6.50
N MET A 615 16.12 -17.43 6.32
CA MET A 615 14.90 -17.15 7.09
C MET A 615 14.09 -18.44 7.27
N ALA A 616 13.22 -18.51 8.28
CA ALA A 616 12.28 -19.60 8.50
C ALA A 616 10.82 -19.14 8.36
N HIS A 617 10.00 -19.93 7.66
CA HIS A 617 8.57 -19.65 7.52
C HIS A 617 7.72 -20.87 7.86
N ARG A 618 6.48 -20.59 8.24
CA ARG A 618 5.43 -21.59 8.40
C ARG A 618 4.10 -20.97 7.96
N PRO A 619 3.29 -21.65 7.12
CA PRO A 619 2.02 -21.09 6.66
C PRO A 619 1.11 -20.62 7.81
N GLY A 620 0.64 -19.38 7.72
CA GLY A 620 -0.25 -18.74 8.71
C GLY A 620 0.45 -18.21 9.97
N TRP A 621 1.78 -18.30 10.05
CA TRP A 621 2.60 -17.72 11.11
C TRP A 621 3.40 -16.54 10.53
N GLN A 622 3.86 -15.62 11.37
CA GLN A 622 4.80 -14.57 10.94
C GLN A 622 6.18 -15.20 10.71
N SER A 623 6.71 -15.06 9.50
CA SER A 623 8.06 -15.51 9.12
C SER A 623 9.13 -14.71 9.87
N THR A 624 10.31 -15.32 10.07
CA THR A 624 11.45 -14.63 10.71
C THR A 624 11.92 -13.46 9.84
N ASN A 625 12.68 -12.55 10.46
CA ASN A 625 13.62 -11.70 9.74
C ASN A 625 14.66 -12.54 8.97
N ILE A 626 15.49 -11.87 8.18
CA ILE A 626 16.57 -12.50 7.43
C ILE A 626 17.86 -12.37 8.20
N ASP A 627 18.41 -13.49 8.64
CA ASP A 627 19.73 -13.55 9.26
C ASP A 627 20.81 -13.64 8.20
N THR A 628 21.89 -12.86 8.38
CA THR A 628 23.01 -12.82 7.45
C THR A 628 24.31 -13.20 8.15
N HIS A 629 24.92 -14.30 7.70
CA HIS A 629 26.21 -14.79 8.18
C HIS A 629 27.23 -14.80 7.04
N THR A 630 28.25 -13.96 7.14
CA THR A 630 29.39 -13.96 6.22
C THR A 630 30.56 -14.73 6.84
N TYR A 631 31.04 -15.74 6.12
CA TYR A 631 32.21 -16.55 6.46
C TYR A 631 33.34 -16.18 5.52
N ILE A 632 34.49 -15.75 6.05
CA ILE A 632 35.60 -15.19 5.28
C ILE A 632 36.80 -16.13 5.35
N PHE A 633 37.23 -16.60 4.19
CA PHE A 633 38.44 -17.42 4.04
C PHE A 633 39.56 -16.54 3.48
N LEU A 634 40.63 -16.37 4.27
CA LEU A 634 41.71 -15.45 3.91
C LEU A 634 42.39 -15.84 2.59
N SER A 635 42.44 -17.14 2.27
CA SER A 635 42.93 -17.65 0.97
C SER A 635 42.20 -17.03 -0.22
N ASP A 636 40.90 -16.75 -0.07
CA ASP A 636 40.04 -16.25 -1.14
C ASP A 636 40.11 -14.72 -1.19
N VAL A 637 40.29 -14.07 -0.05
CA VAL A 637 40.50 -12.61 0.04
C VAL A 637 41.85 -12.21 -0.58
N LEU A 638 42.89 -13.02 -0.40
CA LEU A 638 44.24 -12.74 -0.94
C LEU A 638 44.33 -12.76 -2.47
N VAL A 639 43.35 -13.37 -3.14
CA VAL A 639 43.26 -13.43 -4.62
C VAL A 639 42.17 -12.50 -5.18
N GLN A 640 41.51 -11.70 -4.34
CA GLN A 640 40.59 -10.66 -4.83
C GLN A 640 41.36 -9.50 -5.46
N SER A 641 40.89 -9.04 -6.61
CA SER A 641 41.48 -7.90 -7.30
C SER A 641 41.23 -6.60 -6.51
N PRO A 642 42.20 -5.66 -6.45
CA PRO A 642 42.04 -4.38 -5.74
C PRO A 642 40.85 -3.51 -6.20
N ASP A 643 40.26 -3.83 -7.35
CA ASP A 643 39.15 -3.12 -7.99
C ASP A 643 37.81 -3.91 -7.94
N GLY A 644 37.74 -5.03 -7.21
CA GLY A 644 36.52 -5.84 -7.08
C GLY A 644 36.18 -6.70 -8.30
N GLN A 645 37.08 -6.86 -9.27
CA GLN A 645 36.90 -7.80 -10.38
C GLN A 645 37.03 -9.26 -9.90
N PRO A 646 36.21 -10.20 -10.41
CA PRO A 646 36.27 -11.62 -10.00
C PRO A 646 37.59 -12.27 -10.46
N PRO A 647 38.14 -13.25 -9.72
CA PRO A 647 39.25 -14.04 -10.21
C PRO A 647 38.81 -14.87 -11.42
N VAL A 648 39.64 -14.91 -12.47
CA VAL A 648 39.42 -15.77 -13.63
C VAL A 648 39.61 -17.23 -13.21
N PRO A 649 38.62 -18.13 -13.37
CA PRO A 649 38.77 -19.53 -13.00
C PRO A 649 39.79 -20.23 -13.90
N PRO A 650 40.51 -21.26 -13.41
CA PRO A 650 41.45 -22.02 -14.24
C PRO A 650 40.80 -22.76 -15.43
N ASP A 651 39.48 -22.97 -15.43
CA ASP A 651 38.84 -23.96 -16.33
C ASP A 651 37.67 -23.41 -17.19
N GLY A 652 37.53 -22.09 -17.35
CA GLY A 652 36.69 -21.51 -18.41
C GLY A 652 35.18 -21.75 -18.34
N VAL A 653 34.61 -22.06 -17.18
CA VAL A 653 33.15 -22.18 -16.99
C VAL A 653 32.61 -20.87 -16.39
N SER A 654 31.72 -20.18 -17.11
CA SER A 654 31.10 -18.94 -16.61
C SER A 654 29.92 -19.25 -15.69
N PHE A 655 29.96 -18.77 -14.46
CA PHE A 655 28.75 -18.44 -13.70
C PHE A 655 28.66 -16.94 -13.58
N ALA A 656 27.50 -16.38 -13.95
CA ALA A 656 27.16 -14.99 -13.70
C ALA A 656 26.93 -14.79 -12.20
N ALA A 657 28.01 -14.56 -11.45
CA ALA A 657 27.95 -14.15 -10.05
C ALA A 657 28.60 -12.76 -9.94
N LYS A 658 27.79 -11.74 -9.64
CA LYS A 658 28.30 -10.50 -9.04
C LYS A 658 28.61 -10.85 -7.59
N PHE A 659 29.88 -10.79 -7.19
CA PHE A 659 30.23 -10.82 -5.78
C PHE A 659 29.91 -9.46 -5.17
N ASP A 660 28.88 -9.43 -4.33
CA ASP A 660 28.80 -8.50 -3.21
C ASP A 660 29.85 -8.95 -2.19
N THR A 661 30.68 -8.04 -1.66
CA THR A 661 31.79 -8.39 -0.75
C THR A 661 31.30 -8.92 0.60
N GLY A 662 29.99 -9.09 0.79
CA GLY A 662 29.39 -9.64 2.00
C GLY A 662 29.62 -8.75 3.23
N LEU A 663 30.11 -7.52 3.01
CA LEU A 663 30.20 -6.47 4.00
C LEU A 663 28.95 -5.61 3.85
N ASP A 664 27.98 -5.87 4.71
CA ASP A 664 26.87 -4.97 4.93
C ASP A 664 27.42 -3.57 5.33
N GLY A 665 26.78 -2.50 4.85
CA GLY A 665 27.05 -1.14 5.33
C GLY A 665 26.64 -0.92 6.79
N PHE A 666 25.96 -1.90 7.40
CA PHE A 666 25.48 -1.90 8.78
C PHE A 666 26.24 -2.88 9.68
N VAL A 667 27.55 -2.68 9.90
CA VAL A 667 28.33 -3.49 10.88
C VAL A 667 28.21 -2.96 12.33
N TYR A 668 27.22 -2.15 12.66
CA TYR A 668 26.98 -1.69 14.03
C TYR A 668 25.48 -1.51 14.32
N ALA A 669 24.73 -2.59 14.59
CA ALA A 669 23.42 -2.46 15.24
C ALA A 669 22.78 -3.72 15.87
N ASP A 670 23.21 -4.95 15.58
CA ASP A 670 22.32 -6.11 15.86
C ASP A 670 22.51 -6.84 17.22
N ASP A 671 23.27 -6.29 18.17
CA ASP A 671 23.42 -6.89 19.50
C ASP A 671 22.56 -6.19 20.58
N LEU A 672 21.31 -5.80 20.31
CA LEU A 672 20.35 -5.37 21.34
C LEU A 672 18.87 -5.56 20.93
N PHE A 673 18.36 -6.79 20.98
CA PHE A 673 16.95 -7.07 21.30
C PHE A 673 16.85 -8.32 22.17
#